data_AF-A0A7C6JH72-F1
#
_entry.id   AF-A0A7C6JH72-F1
#
_cell.length_a   1.000
_cell.length_b   1.000
_cell.length_c   1.000
_cell.angle_alpha   90.00
_cell.angle_beta   90.00
_cell.angle_gamma   90.00
#
_symmetry.space_group_name_H-M   'P 1'
#
loop_
_entity.id
_entity.type
_entity.pdbx_description
1 polymer ?
#
loop_
_entity_poly.entity_id
_entity_poly.type
_entity_poly.pdbx_seq_one_letter_code
_entity_poly.pdbx_strand_id
1 'polypeptide(L)'
;MKTRSDKSDSGSDIKVPIPRVLLLTSTLGSGHLRATQAVEAALQERAPTVIVQTLDFWSLLDTQTAQTLRQTYLWLAQERPDLYERLYQLDQHTWRDIIEHHEPLPAVLVDGIEWLAASVDKDTLLEPDGSTYLIDRELFRLLRILLVQRARKVPENGVRVRLASFLIRWGWARVARRLQAHVQAFCPDVVVATQMTPAALLSSVKIRHGLDVPALGVVTDFGMHDVWLQPGIDGYCLPHESIAARLQAGPDAARLCAIGIPLMPNLNNLPSQPEAREQLNLDPNAPLVLVLGGGLGLGVDTVAARLLADTVYVHLLVLVGHNASALATLNELAARYPGRLSVWGWTDKIEVFLRAADVVVGKPGGLTVAETLACGRPLLATCCLRGQESFNVRFLEDHKVGQLVHEDDLSTALEALITNPVALAETQDRAWALGRRDGAAGVAQAALTLVQSHHHHQKQEAPRMEWMRHIVQRCLVRVDKLYHRWHGLQPVGEVLYVGRTRYRGPTMTFADGTQLKSGDLMGTLHFNNARFPRLEADTSIRAAFRFTRLMLASMRILAEQERKDPLFSELEVYHAVSWLRPHGAQIGFLTEPVPPGPRKYLSSVYFRLLVWAFAPAQDTRDTANPEPTIYWLTREQLQQRFGQKASADNKEGVSR
;
A
#
# COMPACT_ATOMS: atom_id res chain seq x y z
N MET A 1 68.19 -14.25 -19.56
CA MET A 1 66.86 -14.44 -20.18
C MET A 1 66.11 -15.50 -19.39
N LYS A 2 65.19 -15.08 -18.51
CA LYS A 2 64.30 -15.95 -17.74
C LYS A 2 62.96 -15.99 -18.47
N THR A 3 62.55 -17.16 -18.93
CA THR A 3 61.24 -17.41 -19.53
C THR A 3 60.17 -17.43 -18.44
N ARG A 4 59.19 -16.53 -18.57
CA ARG A 4 57.97 -16.46 -17.74
C ARG A 4 57.16 -17.74 -17.93
N SER A 5 56.90 -18.45 -16.85
CA SER A 5 55.85 -19.47 -16.78
C SER A 5 54.50 -18.79 -16.57
N ASP A 6 53.55 -19.04 -17.46
CA ASP A 6 52.15 -18.71 -17.28
C ASP A 6 51.62 -19.33 -15.98
N LYS A 7 51.22 -18.46 -15.05
CA LYS A 7 50.31 -18.86 -13.97
C LYS A 7 48.90 -18.80 -14.55
N SER A 8 48.30 -19.97 -14.66
CA SER A 8 46.87 -20.15 -14.83
C SER A 8 46.10 -19.29 -13.82
N ASP A 9 45.36 -18.33 -14.33
CA ASP A 9 44.37 -17.56 -13.61
C ASP A 9 43.24 -18.54 -13.25
N SER A 10 43.31 -19.14 -12.06
CA SER A 10 42.20 -19.90 -11.50
C SER A 10 41.11 -18.89 -11.15
N GLY A 11 40.16 -18.72 -12.07
CA GLY A 11 38.97 -17.90 -11.87
C GLY A 11 38.35 -18.22 -10.51
N SER A 12 38.37 -17.24 -9.62
CA SER A 12 37.56 -17.27 -8.42
C SER A 12 36.10 -17.33 -8.86
N ASP A 13 35.46 -18.49 -8.70
CA ASP A 13 34.01 -18.64 -8.77
C ASP A 13 33.39 -17.58 -7.85
N ILE A 14 32.93 -16.47 -8.44
CA ILE A 14 32.13 -15.48 -7.75
C ILE A 14 30.81 -16.20 -7.45
N LYS A 15 30.68 -16.78 -6.25
CA LYS A 15 29.41 -17.29 -5.76
C LYS A 15 28.40 -16.14 -5.78
N VAL A 16 27.55 -16.11 -6.81
CA VAL A 16 26.39 -15.23 -6.83
C VAL A 16 25.53 -15.61 -5.63
N PRO A 17 25.26 -14.68 -4.70
CA PRO A 17 24.46 -14.99 -3.52
C PRO A 17 23.07 -15.45 -3.98
N ILE A 18 22.62 -16.56 -3.40
CA ILE A 18 21.30 -17.13 -3.68
C ILE A 18 20.23 -16.15 -3.17
N PRO A 19 19.37 -15.57 -4.03
CA PRO A 19 18.39 -14.59 -3.57
C PRO A 19 17.33 -15.24 -2.68
N ARG A 20 16.92 -14.53 -1.63
CA ARG A 20 15.86 -14.90 -0.70
C ARG A 20 14.67 -13.96 -0.88
N VAL A 21 13.54 -14.48 -1.34
CA VAL A 21 12.34 -13.70 -1.64
C VAL A 21 11.25 -14.03 -0.64
N LEU A 22 10.76 -13.02 0.10
CA LEU A 22 9.59 -13.17 0.96
C LEU A 22 8.35 -12.70 0.18
N LEU A 23 7.42 -13.60 -0.08
CA LEU A 23 6.12 -13.26 -0.64
C LEU A 23 5.13 -13.00 0.51
N LEU A 24 4.46 -11.86 0.47
CA LEU A 24 3.55 -11.40 1.52
C LEU A 24 2.14 -11.27 0.93
N THR A 25 1.21 -12.10 1.41
CA THR A 25 -0.13 -12.24 0.81
C THR A 25 -1.23 -12.18 1.87
N SER A 26 -2.48 -12.29 1.42
CA SER A 26 -3.67 -12.40 2.26
C SER A 26 -4.61 -13.43 1.64
N THR A 27 -4.95 -14.46 2.41
CA THR A 27 -5.95 -15.47 2.03
C THR A 27 -7.41 -14.98 2.13
N LEU A 28 -7.63 -13.67 2.22
CA LEU A 28 -8.94 -13.05 2.13
C LEU A 28 -9.39 -13.06 0.65
N GLY A 29 -9.93 -14.19 0.22
CA GLY A 29 -10.23 -14.49 -1.20
C GLY A 29 -9.11 -15.29 -1.87
N SER A 30 -9.46 -16.10 -2.87
CA SER A 30 -8.51 -16.98 -3.57
C SER A 30 -7.57 -16.24 -4.53
N GLY A 31 -7.92 -15.01 -4.94
CA GLY A 31 -7.22 -14.25 -5.96
C GLY A 31 -5.78 -13.84 -5.59
N HIS A 32 -5.59 -13.18 -4.44
CA HIS A 32 -4.26 -12.72 -4.02
C HIS A 32 -3.29 -13.90 -3.79
N LEU A 33 -3.79 -15.00 -3.23
CA LEU A 33 -3.00 -16.22 -3.08
C LEU A 33 -2.61 -16.80 -4.45
N ARG A 34 -3.53 -16.87 -5.41
CA ARG A 34 -3.23 -17.33 -6.78
C ARG A 34 -2.18 -16.44 -7.46
N ALA A 35 -2.29 -15.12 -7.35
CA ALA A 35 -1.26 -14.20 -7.85
C ALA A 35 0.11 -14.43 -7.19
N THR A 36 0.11 -14.76 -5.89
CA THR A 36 1.33 -15.08 -5.14
C THR A 36 1.97 -16.38 -5.64
N GLN A 37 1.17 -17.42 -5.85
CA GLN A 37 1.63 -18.70 -6.41
C GLN A 37 2.18 -18.54 -7.83
N ALA A 38 1.57 -17.68 -8.64
CA ALA A 38 2.07 -17.34 -9.97
C ALA A 38 3.46 -16.68 -9.92
N VAL A 39 3.65 -15.71 -9.01
CA VAL A 39 4.96 -15.07 -8.80
C VAL A 39 6.00 -16.08 -8.29
N GLU A 40 5.62 -16.96 -7.36
CA GLU A 40 6.49 -18.02 -6.85
C GLU A 40 6.95 -18.96 -7.97
N ALA A 41 6.02 -19.44 -8.80
CA ALA A 41 6.33 -20.30 -9.95
C ALA A 41 7.29 -19.59 -10.94
N ALA A 42 7.03 -18.31 -11.25
CA ALA A 42 7.87 -17.52 -12.13
C ALA A 42 9.27 -17.25 -11.55
N LEU A 43 9.40 -17.07 -10.24
CA LEU A 43 10.70 -16.95 -9.57
C LEU A 43 11.48 -18.26 -9.66
N GLN A 44 10.84 -19.39 -9.38
CA GLN A 44 11.46 -20.72 -9.46
C GLN A 44 11.90 -21.07 -10.89
N GLU A 45 11.11 -20.72 -11.90
CA GLU A 45 11.46 -20.91 -13.31
C GLU A 45 12.69 -20.08 -13.70
N ARG A 46 12.72 -18.81 -13.31
CA ARG A 46 13.77 -17.85 -13.73
C ARG A 46 15.06 -17.99 -12.93
N ALA A 47 14.97 -18.39 -11.67
CA ALA A 47 16.11 -18.60 -10.79
C ALA A 47 15.90 -19.88 -9.96
N PRO A 48 16.23 -21.07 -10.49
CA PRO A 48 15.94 -22.36 -9.83
C PRO A 48 16.51 -22.53 -8.42
N THR A 49 17.56 -21.76 -8.08
CA THR A 49 18.18 -21.78 -6.75
C THR A 49 17.54 -20.80 -5.75
N VAL A 50 16.62 -19.92 -6.18
CA VAL A 50 16.01 -18.90 -5.34
C VAL A 50 15.29 -19.53 -4.14
N ILE A 51 15.45 -18.94 -2.97
CA ILE A 51 14.75 -19.38 -1.76
C ILE A 51 13.52 -18.50 -1.61
N VAL A 52 12.33 -19.07 -1.78
CA VAL A 52 11.06 -18.37 -1.62
C VAL A 52 10.40 -18.80 -0.32
N GLN A 53 9.86 -17.84 0.43
CA GLN A 53 8.94 -18.11 1.52
C GLN A 53 7.68 -17.29 1.33
N THR A 54 6.52 -17.93 1.43
CA THR A 54 5.22 -17.24 1.43
C THR A 54 4.71 -17.07 2.86
N LEU A 55 4.30 -15.85 3.20
CA LEU A 55 3.73 -15.48 4.49
C LEU A 55 2.34 -14.89 4.28
N ASP A 56 1.31 -15.60 4.75
CA ASP A 56 -0.06 -15.11 4.79
C ASP A 56 -0.26 -14.17 5.98
N PHE A 57 -0.80 -12.98 5.74
CA PHE A 57 -1.14 -12.01 6.77
C PHE A 57 -1.94 -12.63 7.93
N TRP A 58 -2.90 -13.52 7.62
CA TRP A 58 -3.74 -14.14 8.64
C TRP A 58 -3.00 -15.11 9.55
N SER A 59 -1.86 -15.66 9.11
CA SER A 59 -0.99 -16.52 9.95
C SER A 59 -0.27 -15.74 11.05
N LEU A 60 -0.24 -14.41 10.95
CA LEU A 60 0.29 -13.52 11.98
C LEU A 60 -0.69 -13.32 13.14
N LEU A 61 -1.89 -13.88 13.05
CA LEU A 61 -2.93 -13.83 14.07
C LEU A 61 -3.21 -15.25 14.58
N ASP A 62 -3.83 -15.33 15.76
CA ASP A 62 -4.44 -16.59 16.19
C ASP A 62 -5.48 -17.10 15.17
N THR A 63 -5.56 -18.42 14.98
CA THR A 63 -6.36 -19.04 13.91
C THR A 63 -7.84 -18.69 14.01
N GLN A 64 -8.42 -18.73 15.21
CA GLN A 64 -9.84 -18.43 15.40
C GLN A 64 -10.10 -16.92 15.25
N THR A 65 -9.19 -16.09 15.76
CA THR A 65 -9.26 -14.63 15.59
C THR A 65 -9.24 -14.25 14.11
N ALA A 66 -8.34 -14.86 13.34
CA ALA A 66 -8.25 -14.65 11.89
C ALA A 66 -9.53 -15.09 11.17
N GLN A 67 -10.09 -16.25 11.51
CA GLN A 67 -11.35 -16.73 10.94
C GLN A 67 -12.50 -15.76 11.19
N THR A 68 -12.67 -15.30 12.43
CA THR A 68 -13.72 -14.34 12.77
C THR A 68 -13.56 -13.03 12.02
N LEU A 69 -12.36 -12.44 12.02
CA LEU A 69 -12.12 -11.18 11.31
C LEU A 69 -12.40 -11.30 9.80
N ARG A 70 -12.05 -12.42 9.17
CA ARG A 70 -12.38 -12.70 7.77
C ARG A 70 -13.89 -12.76 7.55
N GLN A 71 -14.62 -13.49 8.40
CA GLN A 71 -16.07 -13.59 8.31
C GLN A 71 -16.74 -12.24 8.50
N THR A 72 -16.32 -11.45 9.49
CA THR A 72 -16.84 -10.10 9.74
C THR A 72 -16.61 -9.17 8.55
N TYR A 73 -15.43 -9.23 7.92
CA TYR A 73 -15.14 -8.45 6.73
C TYR A 73 -16.03 -8.84 5.54
N LEU A 74 -16.19 -10.15 5.28
CA LEU A 74 -17.04 -10.64 4.19
C LEU A 74 -18.50 -10.23 4.41
N TRP A 75 -18.97 -10.34 5.65
CA TRP A 75 -20.31 -9.94 6.04
C TRP A 75 -20.54 -8.43 5.89
N LEU A 76 -19.56 -7.58 6.26
CA LEU A 76 -19.61 -6.13 6.01
C LEU A 76 -19.76 -5.83 4.52
N ALA A 77 -18.98 -6.50 3.67
CA ALA A 77 -19.03 -6.29 2.22
C ALA A 77 -20.39 -6.70 1.60
N GLN A 78 -21.06 -7.70 2.17
CA GLN A 78 -22.36 -8.19 1.71
C GLN A 78 -23.53 -7.33 2.22
N GLU A 79 -23.56 -7.00 3.51
CA GLU A 79 -24.71 -6.34 4.14
C GLU A 79 -24.64 -4.81 4.11
N ARG A 80 -23.43 -4.22 4.05
CA ARG A 80 -23.22 -2.77 4.03
C ARG A 80 -22.23 -2.36 2.94
N PRO A 81 -22.59 -2.58 1.67
CA PRO A 81 -21.74 -2.19 0.53
C PRO A 81 -21.44 -0.68 0.51
N ASP A 82 -22.31 0.16 1.09
CA ASP A 82 -22.09 1.60 1.26
C ASP A 82 -20.93 1.92 2.21
N LEU A 83 -20.83 1.20 3.34
CA LEU A 83 -19.71 1.35 4.28
C LEU A 83 -18.42 0.82 3.69
N TYR A 84 -18.52 -0.34 3.04
CA TYR A 84 -17.40 -0.96 2.35
C TYR A 84 -16.82 -0.02 1.29
N GLU A 85 -17.65 0.58 0.44
CA GLU A 85 -17.23 1.54 -0.56
C GLU A 85 -16.55 2.77 0.05
N ARG A 86 -17.15 3.37 1.10
CA ARG A 86 -16.55 4.52 1.80
C ARG A 86 -15.20 4.19 2.42
N LEU A 87 -14.99 2.96 2.91
CA LEU A 87 -13.69 2.52 3.45
C LEU A 87 -12.61 2.55 2.37
N TYR A 88 -12.92 2.09 1.17
CA TYR A 88 -12.00 2.05 0.03
C TYR A 88 -11.79 3.40 -0.67
N GLN A 89 -12.59 4.42 -0.33
CA GLN A 89 -12.45 5.81 -0.77
C GLN A 89 -11.61 6.68 0.18
N LEU A 90 -11.18 6.13 1.32
CA LEU A 90 -10.28 6.85 2.23
C LEU A 90 -8.96 7.17 1.54
N ASP A 91 -8.49 8.40 1.71
CA ASP A 91 -7.26 8.87 1.10
C ASP A 91 -6.01 8.29 1.79
N GLN A 92 -4.86 8.45 1.14
CA GLN A 92 -3.60 7.88 1.59
C GLN A 92 -3.16 8.39 2.97
N HIS A 93 -3.40 9.67 3.27
CA HIS A 93 -3.04 10.25 4.57
C HIS A 93 -3.95 9.67 5.65
N THR A 94 -5.24 9.56 5.38
CA THR A 94 -6.19 8.95 6.31
C THR A 94 -5.83 7.49 6.64
N TRP A 95 -5.45 6.69 5.63
CA TRP A 95 -4.96 5.32 5.88
C TRP A 95 -3.67 5.30 6.69
N ARG A 96 -2.73 6.21 6.41
CA ARG A 96 -1.52 6.36 7.21
C ARG A 96 -1.85 6.77 8.64
N ASP A 97 -2.80 7.67 8.88
CA ASP A 97 -3.18 8.10 10.23
C ASP A 97 -3.79 6.96 11.06
N ILE A 98 -4.64 6.12 10.43
CA ILE A 98 -5.18 4.90 11.03
C ILE A 98 -4.04 3.97 11.46
N ILE A 99 -3.03 3.79 10.60
CA ILE A 99 -1.91 2.86 10.80
C ILE A 99 -0.85 3.43 11.76
N GLU A 100 -0.55 4.73 11.69
CA GLU A 100 0.60 5.41 12.28
C GLU A 100 0.28 6.25 13.53
N HIS A 101 -0.99 6.26 13.97
CA HIS A 101 -1.45 6.60 15.32
C HIS A 101 -1.91 8.06 15.55
N HIS A 102 -2.55 8.70 14.57
CA HIS A 102 -3.20 10.01 14.80
C HIS A 102 -4.69 9.85 15.15
N GLU A 103 -5.17 10.64 16.13
CA GLU A 103 -6.60 10.73 16.51
C GLU A 103 -7.25 11.95 15.85
N PRO A 104 -8.57 11.90 15.57
CA PRO A 104 -9.51 10.79 15.81
C PRO A 104 -9.58 9.75 14.66
N LEU A 105 -10.24 8.59 14.89
CA LEU A 105 -10.54 7.64 13.81
C LEU A 105 -11.43 8.31 12.75
N PRO A 106 -11.28 7.96 11.47
CA PRO A 106 -12.20 8.39 10.42
C PRO A 106 -13.64 7.98 10.72
N ALA A 107 -14.59 8.86 10.41
CA ALA A 107 -16.02 8.64 10.67
C ALA A 107 -16.53 7.31 10.09
N VAL A 108 -16.04 6.89 8.91
CA VAL A 108 -16.41 5.61 8.30
C VAL A 108 -16.04 4.39 9.17
N LEU A 109 -14.91 4.44 9.88
CA LEU A 109 -14.53 3.36 10.80
C LEU A 109 -15.40 3.38 12.05
N VAL A 110 -15.79 4.57 12.52
CA VAL A 110 -16.74 4.72 13.63
C VAL A 110 -18.10 4.12 13.24
N ASP A 111 -18.65 4.50 12.09
CA ASP A 111 -19.90 3.94 11.55
C ASP A 111 -19.84 2.41 11.43
N GLY A 112 -18.71 1.88 10.95
CA GLY A 112 -18.48 0.44 10.83
C GLY A 112 -18.49 -0.27 12.17
N ILE A 113 -17.82 0.30 13.18
CA ILE A 113 -17.82 -0.25 14.56
C ILE A 113 -19.23 -0.21 15.15
N GLU A 114 -19.97 0.89 14.97
CA GLU A 114 -21.35 1.01 15.46
C GLU A 114 -22.28 0.00 14.80
N TRP A 115 -22.17 -0.17 13.49
CA TRP A 115 -22.94 -1.16 12.76
C TRP A 115 -22.63 -2.58 13.24
N LEU A 116 -21.35 -2.94 13.34
CA LEU A 116 -20.94 -4.24 13.89
C LEU A 116 -21.50 -4.48 15.29
N ALA A 117 -21.44 -3.47 16.17
CA ALA A 117 -21.97 -3.58 17.53
C ALA A 117 -23.50 -3.70 17.59
N ALA A 118 -24.21 -3.17 16.59
CA ALA A 118 -25.66 -3.28 16.49
C ALA A 118 -26.12 -4.62 15.89
N SER A 119 -25.29 -5.22 15.05
CA SER A 119 -25.69 -6.34 14.19
C SER A 119 -25.11 -7.70 14.63
N VAL A 120 -24.08 -7.75 15.48
CA VAL A 120 -23.50 -9.02 15.95
C VAL A 120 -24.27 -9.58 17.15
N ASP A 121 -24.74 -10.83 17.06
CA ASP A 121 -25.33 -11.56 18.19
C ASP A 121 -24.24 -12.23 19.06
N LYS A 122 -24.55 -12.53 20.32
CA LYS A 122 -23.62 -13.14 21.30
C LYS A 122 -23.06 -14.47 20.83
N ASP A 123 -23.84 -15.22 20.06
CA ASP A 123 -23.57 -16.61 19.70
C ASP A 123 -22.83 -16.76 18.35
N THR A 124 -22.63 -15.66 17.60
CA THR A 124 -21.98 -15.68 16.28
C THR A 124 -20.45 -15.57 16.33
N LEU A 125 -19.88 -15.14 17.46
CA LEU A 125 -18.43 -14.97 17.66
C LEU A 125 -17.86 -16.11 18.52
N LEU A 126 -17.41 -17.18 17.87
CA LEU A 126 -16.76 -18.34 18.49
C LEU A 126 -15.57 -17.91 19.38
N GLU A 127 -15.44 -18.47 20.57
CA GLU A 127 -14.28 -18.21 21.45
C GLU A 127 -13.04 -18.98 20.97
N PRO A 128 -11.87 -18.32 20.85
CA PRO A 128 -10.59 -18.97 20.57
C PRO A 128 -10.27 -20.08 21.58
N ASP A 129 -10.43 -21.33 21.18
CA ASP A 129 -9.96 -22.51 21.91
C ASP A 129 -8.58 -22.92 21.39
N GLY A 130 -7.61 -23.00 22.32
CA GLY A 130 -6.18 -23.22 22.03
C GLY A 130 -5.53 -22.12 21.16
N SER A 131 -4.86 -21.15 21.77
CA SER A 131 -4.17 -20.09 21.01
C SER A 131 -2.66 -20.27 20.94
N THR A 132 -2.08 -20.02 19.75
CA THR A 132 -0.62 -19.90 19.58
C THR A 132 -0.10 -18.64 20.30
N TYR A 133 -0.98 -17.65 20.49
CA TYR A 133 -0.67 -16.39 21.15
C TYR A 133 -1.70 -16.05 22.25
N LEU A 134 -1.36 -16.33 23.51
CA LEU A 134 -2.23 -16.08 24.68
C LEU A 134 -2.81 -14.66 24.77
N ILE A 135 -2.06 -13.66 24.31
CA ILE A 135 -2.45 -12.24 24.38
C ILE A 135 -3.52 -11.88 23.32
N ASP A 136 -3.52 -12.56 22.17
CA ASP A 136 -4.52 -12.31 21.12
C ASP A 136 -5.91 -12.74 21.58
N ARG A 137 -5.98 -13.82 22.38
CA ARG A 137 -7.22 -14.28 23.00
C ARG A 137 -7.83 -13.21 23.89
N GLU A 138 -7.03 -12.58 24.75
CA GLU A 138 -7.53 -11.53 25.65
C GLU A 138 -7.88 -10.25 24.89
N LEU A 139 -7.13 -9.90 23.84
CA LEU A 139 -7.47 -8.81 22.92
C LEU A 139 -8.83 -9.04 22.26
N PHE A 140 -9.01 -10.23 21.70
CA PHE A 140 -10.23 -10.63 21.01
C PHE A 140 -11.43 -10.66 21.97
N ARG A 141 -11.25 -11.15 23.20
CA ARG A 141 -12.27 -11.09 24.26
C ARG A 141 -12.67 -9.66 24.58
N LEU A 142 -11.72 -8.74 24.73
CA LEU A 142 -12.00 -7.32 24.97
C LEU A 142 -12.75 -6.68 23.79
N LEU A 143 -12.35 -6.98 22.56
CA LEU A 143 -13.03 -6.52 21.35
C LEU A 143 -14.46 -7.07 21.28
N ARG A 144 -14.66 -8.36 21.59
CA ARG A 144 -15.98 -8.99 21.67
C ARG A 144 -16.86 -8.32 22.72
N ILE A 145 -16.34 -8.11 23.93
CA ILE A 145 -17.09 -7.43 25.00
C ILE A 145 -17.53 -6.03 24.55
N LEU A 146 -16.67 -5.30 23.84
CA LEU A 146 -17.01 -3.99 23.27
C LEU A 146 -18.12 -4.05 22.23
N LEU A 147 -18.06 -5.00 21.31
CA LEU A 147 -19.02 -5.13 20.21
C LEU A 147 -20.38 -5.68 20.69
N VAL A 148 -20.38 -6.58 21.67
CA VAL A 148 -21.58 -7.30 22.13
C VAL A 148 -22.41 -6.54 23.17
N GLN A 149 -21.83 -5.54 23.85
CA GLN A 149 -22.62 -4.74 24.81
C GLN A 149 -23.63 -3.84 24.08
N ARG A 150 -24.90 -4.26 24.00
CA ARG A 150 -26.03 -3.39 23.61
C ARG A 150 -26.05 -2.13 24.49
N ALA A 151 -25.72 -0.98 23.91
CA ALA A 151 -26.09 0.31 24.49
C ALA A 151 -26.62 1.22 23.38
N ARG A 152 -27.47 2.17 23.80
CA ARG A 152 -27.97 3.30 22.99
C ARG A 152 -26.82 3.99 22.24
N LYS A 153 -27.16 4.64 21.11
CA LYS A 153 -26.26 5.45 20.25
C LYS A 153 -25.09 6.03 21.04
N VAL A 154 -23.88 5.64 20.66
CA VAL A 154 -22.66 6.09 21.33
C VAL A 154 -22.26 7.42 20.68
N PRO A 155 -21.86 8.44 21.44
CA PRO A 155 -21.30 9.65 20.84
C PRO A 155 -20.03 9.31 20.04
N GLU A 156 -19.74 10.01 18.94
CA GLU A 156 -18.53 9.79 18.10
C GLU A 156 -17.20 9.80 18.89
N ASN A 157 -17.16 10.51 20.04
CA ASN A 157 -16.03 10.56 20.97
C ASN A 157 -16.26 9.76 22.28
N GLY A 158 -17.19 8.80 22.26
CA GLY A 158 -17.55 7.97 23.38
C GLY A 158 -16.41 7.05 23.84
N VAL A 159 -16.51 6.55 25.08
CA VAL A 159 -15.52 5.63 25.66
C VAL A 159 -15.32 4.37 24.80
N ARG A 160 -16.38 3.87 24.15
CA ARG A 160 -16.32 2.69 23.29
C ARG A 160 -15.50 2.90 22.02
N VAL A 161 -15.70 4.03 21.32
CA VAL A 161 -14.91 4.36 20.11
C VAL A 161 -13.44 4.48 20.49
N ARG A 162 -13.12 5.21 21.56
CA ARG A 162 -11.72 5.33 22.05
C ARG A 162 -11.11 3.98 22.42
N LEU A 163 -11.88 3.10 23.07
CA LEU A 163 -11.39 1.77 23.43
C LEU A 163 -11.22 0.88 22.18
N ALA A 164 -12.16 0.91 21.23
CA ALA A 164 -12.02 0.20 19.95
C ALA A 164 -10.80 0.70 19.16
N SER A 165 -10.58 2.01 19.07
CA SER A 165 -9.37 2.61 18.49
C SER A 165 -8.10 2.07 19.16
N PHE A 166 -8.08 2.04 20.50
CA PHE A 166 -6.96 1.51 21.25
C PHE A 166 -6.70 0.03 20.93
N LEU A 167 -7.74 -0.80 20.89
CA LEU A 167 -7.61 -2.23 20.59
C LEU A 167 -7.15 -2.48 19.15
N ILE A 168 -7.69 -1.76 18.16
CA ILE A 168 -7.24 -1.85 16.75
C ILE A 168 -5.75 -1.50 16.65
N ARG A 169 -5.32 -0.38 17.25
CA ARG A 169 -3.92 0.05 17.27
C ARG A 169 -3.01 -0.97 17.94
N TRP A 170 -3.46 -1.50 19.08
CA TRP A 170 -2.69 -2.49 19.83
C TRP A 170 -2.57 -3.81 19.07
N GLY A 171 -3.65 -4.25 18.42
CA GLY A 171 -3.65 -5.39 17.49
C GLY A 171 -2.67 -5.17 16.34
N TRP A 172 -2.75 -4.03 15.66
CA TRP A 172 -1.82 -3.68 14.57
C TRP A 172 -0.36 -3.72 15.03
N ALA A 173 -0.03 -3.12 16.18
CA ALA A 173 1.32 -3.11 16.74
C ALA A 173 1.83 -4.51 17.13
N ARG A 174 0.93 -5.46 17.42
CA ARG A 174 1.27 -6.87 17.69
C ARG A 174 1.58 -7.61 16.39
N VAL A 175 0.70 -7.50 15.40
CA VAL A 175 0.88 -8.11 14.08
C VAL A 175 2.15 -7.56 13.40
N ALA A 176 2.42 -6.26 13.52
CA ALA A 176 3.64 -5.62 13.04
C ALA A 176 4.91 -6.22 13.65
N ARG A 177 4.93 -6.48 14.97
CA ARG A 177 6.07 -7.12 15.64
C ARG A 177 6.27 -8.56 15.20
N ARG A 178 5.19 -9.29 14.91
CA ARG A 178 5.29 -10.65 14.37
C ARG A 178 5.85 -10.64 12.95
N LEU A 179 5.33 -9.78 12.08
CA LEU A 179 5.88 -9.59 10.74
C LEU A 179 7.37 -9.25 10.81
N GLN A 180 7.77 -8.34 11.69
CA GLN A 180 9.17 -8.01 11.92
C GLN A 180 10.00 -9.25 12.27
N ALA A 181 9.53 -10.07 13.22
CA ALA A 181 10.24 -11.29 13.62
C ALA A 181 10.38 -12.28 12.45
N HIS A 182 9.34 -12.44 11.62
CA HIS A 182 9.41 -13.28 10.42
C HIS A 182 10.40 -12.74 9.38
N VAL A 183 10.38 -11.43 9.10
CA VAL A 183 11.32 -10.80 8.16
C VAL A 183 12.76 -10.94 8.68
N GLN A 184 12.99 -10.73 9.98
CA GLN A 184 14.32 -10.87 10.59
C GLN A 184 14.81 -12.32 10.64
N ALA A 185 13.94 -13.29 10.90
CA ALA A 185 14.30 -14.70 10.92
C ALA A 185 14.58 -15.24 9.51
N PHE A 186 13.81 -14.78 8.52
CA PHE A 186 13.99 -15.20 7.13
C PHE A 186 15.11 -14.44 6.42
N CYS A 187 15.47 -13.23 6.85
CA CYS A 187 16.47 -12.37 6.17
C CYS A 187 16.25 -12.31 4.64
N PRO A 188 15.10 -11.83 4.15
CA PRO A 188 14.86 -11.70 2.71
C PRO A 188 15.76 -10.63 2.09
N ASP A 189 16.18 -10.87 0.85
CA ASP A 189 16.82 -9.86 0.00
C ASP A 189 15.78 -8.92 -0.64
N VAL A 190 14.53 -9.36 -0.78
CA VAL A 190 13.40 -8.56 -1.25
C VAL A 190 12.08 -9.12 -0.72
N VAL A 191 11.11 -8.23 -0.48
CA VAL A 191 9.73 -8.60 -0.13
C VAL A 191 8.79 -8.24 -1.28
N VAL A 192 7.90 -9.16 -1.68
CA VAL A 192 6.86 -8.89 -2.70
C VAL A 192 5.49 -9.04 -2.05
N ALA A 193 4.72 -7.95 -1.98
CA ALA A 193 3.40 -7.92 -1.37
C ALA A 193 2.29 -7.92 -2.43
N THR A 194 1.45 -8.94 -2.46
CA THR A 194 0.35 -9.11 -3.43
C THR A 194 -1.01 -8.62 -2.92
N GLN A 195 -1.03 -7.97 -1.75
CA GLN A 195 -2.23 -7.33 -1.20
C GLN A 195 -1.86 -6.05 -0.43
N MET A 196 -2.77 -5.07 -0.45
CA MET A 196 -2.52 -3.72 0.08
C MET A 196 -2.31 -3.67 1.59
N THR A 197 -3.05 -4.46 2.38
CA THR A 197 -2.94 -4.48 3.85
C THR A 197 -1.58 -4.97 4.34
N PRO A 198 -1.04 -6.13 3.89
CA PRO A 198 0.30 -6.56 4.23
C PRO A 198 1.38 -5.62 3.71
N ALA A 199 1.19 -5.01 2.53
CA ALA A 199 2.11 -3.99 2.02
C ALA A 199 2.20 -2.77 2.97
N ALA A 200 1.05 -2.27 3.44
CA ALA A 200 1.00 -1.18 4.41
C ALA A 200 1.59 -1.57 5.77
N LEU A 201 1.34 -2.80 6.24
CA LEU A 201 1.94 -3.33 7.45
C LEU A 201 3.48 -3.39 7.32
N LEU A 202 3.99 -3.94 6.23
CA LEU A 202 5.43 -4.01 5.95
C LEU A 202 6.06 -2.61 5.94
N SER A 203 5.44 -1.65 5.26
CA SER A 203 5.88 -0.25 5.24
C SER A 203 6.01 0.32 6.66
N SER A 204 4.99 0.11 7.50
CA SER A 204 5.00 0.57 8.90
C SER A 204 6.14 -0.07 9.70
N VAL A 205 6.44 -1.36 9.46
CA VAL A 205 7.53 -2.08 10.12
C VAL A 205 8.89 -1.56 9.65
N LYS A 206 9.10 -1.40 8.34
CA LYS A 206 10.34 -0.84 7.75
C LYS A 206 10.66 0.53 8.36
N ILE A 207 9.69 1.42 8.42
CA ILE A 207 9.87 2.78 8.92
C ILE A 207 10.15 2.79 10.43
N ARG A 208 9.28 2.15 11.22
CA ARG A 208 9.34 2.18 12.69
C ARG A 208 10.55 1.44 13.25
N HIS A 209 10.95 0.34 12.61
CA HIS A 209 12.00 -0.55 13.11
C HIS A 209 13.31 -0.46 12.32
N GLY A 210 13.35 0.29 11.21
CA GLY A 210 14.54 0.43 10.38
C GLY A 210 14.95 -0.87 9.70
N LEU A 211 13.98 -1.58 9.11
CA LEU A 211 14.30 -2.70 8.24
C LEU A 211 14.68 -2.17 6.86
N ASP A 212 15.94 -2.36 6.50
CA ASP A 212 16.50 -2.06 5.19
C ASP A 212 16.37 -3.30 4.29
N VAL A 213 15.15 -3.51 3.77
CA VAL A 213 14.86 -4.56 2.78
C VAL A 213 14.00 -3.96 1.68
N PRO A 214 14.37 -4.12 0.39
CA PRO A 214 13.56 -3.60 -0.69
C PRO A 214 12.20 -4.32 -0.78
N ALA A 215 11.16 -3.59 -1.19
CA ALA A 215 9.79 -4.08 -1.22
C ALA A 215 9.05 -3.68 -2.50
N LEU A 216 8.38 -4.64 -3.13
CA LEU A 216 7.49 -4.44 -4.27
C LEU A 216 6.03 -4.66 -3.87
N GLY A 217 5.14 -3.75 -4.25
CA GLY A 217 3.70 -3.97 -4.23
C GLY A 217 3.21 -4.50 -5.58
N VAL A 218 2.38 -5.54 -5.59
CA VAL A 218 1.77 -6.09 -6.81
C VAL A 218 0.28 -5.78 -6.76
N VAL A 219 -0.15 -4.81 -7.56
CA VAL A 219 -1.55 -4.39 -7.60
C VAL A 219 -2.35 -5.43 -8.39
N THR A 220 -3.34 -6.02 -7.73
CA THR A 220 -4.13 -7.15 -8.25
C THR A 220 -5.52 -6.75 -8.72
N ASP A 221 -5.77 -5.47 -8.96
CA ASP A 221 -7.01 -4.92 -9.49
C ASP A 221 -6.66 -3.84 -10.53
N PHE A 222 -7.52 -3.62 -11.53
CA PHE A 222 -7.36 -2.63 -12.60
C PHE A 222 -7.55 -1.17 -12.13
N GLY A 223 -7.19 -0.91 -10.88
CA GLY A 223 -7.07 0.38 -10.24
C GLY A 223 -6.28 0.23 -8.94
N MET A 224 -5.87 1.36 -8.38
CA MET A 224 -5.02 1.40 -7.20
C MET A 224 -5.70 2.29 -6.17
N HIS A 225 -6.09 1.69 -5.04
CA HIS A 225 -6.53 2.45 -3.89
C HIS A 225 -5.36 3.11 -3.20
N ASP A 226 -5.62 4.26 -2.60
CA ASP A 226 -4.65 5.06 -1.87
C ASP A 226 -3.90 4.31 -0.76
N VAL A 227 -4.53 3.30 -0.14
CA VAL A 227 -3.90 2.42 0.87
C VAL A 227 -2.66 1.70 0.34
N TRP A 228 -2.57 1.43 -0.98
CA TRP A 228 -1.38 0.84 -1.58
C TRP A 228 -0.17 1.76 -1.50
N LEU A 229 -0.38 3.08 -1.61
CA LEU A 229 0.69 4.07 -1.66
C LEU A 229 1.33 4.21 -0.28
N GLN A 230 2.54 3.70 -0.13
CA GLN A 230 3.17 3.52 1.16
C GLN A 230 4.65 3.90 1.08
N PRO A 231 5.15 4.73 2.01
CA PRO A 231 6.53 5.23 1.94
C PRO A 231 7.59 4.14 2.01
N GLY A 232 7.31 3.01 2.65
CA GLY A 232 8.21 1.86 2.75
C GLY A 232 8.13 0.86 1.58
N ILE A 233 7.37 1.15 0.52
CA ILE A 233 7.33 0.34 -0.70
C ILE A 233 8.14 1.05 -1.79
N ASP A 234 9.03 0.31 -2.44
CA ASP A 234 10.05 0.83 -3.35
C ASP A 234 9.57 0.86 -4.80
N GLY A 235 8.64 -0.02 -5.16
CA GLY A 235 7.98 -0.03 -6.48
C GLY A 235 6.65 -0.77 -6.48
N TYR A 236 5.85 -0.52 -7.52
CA TYR A 236 4.53 -1.09 -7.73
C TYR A 236 4.41 -1.69 -9.13
N CYS A 237 4.00 -2.95 -9.19
CA CYS A 237 3.63 -3.63 -10.42
C CYS A 237 2.14 -3.40 -10.66
N LEU A 238 1.81 -2.72 -11.76
CA LEU A 238 0.46 -2.38 -12.16
C LEU A 238 -0.08 -3.34 -13.23
N PRO A 239 -1.40 -3.60 -13.26
CA PRO A 239 -2.06 -4.37 -14.29
C PRO A 239 -1.90 -3.80 -15.70
N HIS A 240 -1.91 -2.48 -15.82
CA HIS A 240 -1.98 -1.78 -17.10
C HIS A 240 -1.52 -0.32 -16.97
N GLU A 241 -0.94 0.25 -18.03
CA GLU A 241 -0.40 1.61 -18.06
C GLU A 241 -1.46 2.69 -17.85
N SER A 242 -2.72 2.42 -18.22
CA SER A 242 -3.84 3.37 -18.03
C SER A 242 -4.07 3.72 -16.55
N ILE A 243 -3.62 2.86 -15.62
CA ILE A 243 -3.72 3.10 -14.18
C ILE A 243 -2.72 4.17 -13.73
N ALA A 244 -1.49 4.12 -14.25
CA ALA A 244 -0.46 5.12 -13.92
C ALA A 244 -0.88 6.53 -14.36
N ALA A 245 -1.52 6.64 -15.54
CA ALA A 245 -2.05 7.91 -16.04
C ALA A 245 -3.14 8.51 -15.13
N ARG A 246 -4.00 7.65 -14.54
CA ARG A 246 -5.10 8.07 -13.65
C ARG A 246 -4.62 8.53 -12.28
N LEU A 247 -3.50 8.00 -11.80
CA LEU A 247 -2.92 8.37 -10.51
C LEU A 247 -2.26 9.76 -10.52
N GLN A 248 -2.20 10.45 -11.68
CA GLN A 248 -1.50 11.74 -11.85
C GLN A 248 -0.13 11.72 -11.17
N ALA A 249 0.60 10.60 -11.33
CA ALA A 249 1.57 10.10 -10.36
C ALA A 249 2.77 11.03 -10.03
N GLY A 250 2.91 12.17 -10.69
CA GLY A 250 3.93 13.18 -10.39
C GLY A 250 5.32 12.54 -10.20
N PRO A 251 6.06 12.85 -9.12
CA PRO A 251 7.39 12.29 -8.87
C PRO A 251 7.41 10.78 -8.54
N ASP A 252 6.26 10.14 -8.26
CA ASP A 252 6.16 8.71 -7.96
C ASP A 252 6.03 7.83 -9.21
N ALA A 253 5.95 8.42 -10.41
CA ALA A 253 5.84 7.67 -11.67
C ALA A 253 6.98 6.65 -11.87
N ALA A 254 8.20 6.96 -11.42
CA ALA A 254 9.35 6.06 -11.51
C ALA A 254 9.21 4.78 -10.68
N ARG A 255 8.27 4.77 -9.71
CA ARG A 255 7.96 3.60 -8.88
C ARG A 255 6.90 2.71 -9.50
N LEU A 256 6.25 3.12 -10.58
CA LEU A 256 5.13 2.40 -11.18
C LEU A 256 5.59 1.67 -12.45
N CYS A 257 5.35 0.36 -12.51
CA CYS A 257 5.69 -0.46 -13.67
C CYS A 257 4.46 -1.25 -14.12
N ALA A 258 3.95 -0.97 -15.32
CA ALA A 258 2.82 -1.70 -15.90
C ALA A 258 3.29 -3.04 -16.45
N ILE A 259 3.16 -4.10 -15.64
CA ILE A 259 3.64 -5.46 -15.92
C ILE A 259 2.48 -6.43 -16.16
N GLY A 260 1.26 -6.12 -15.71
CA GLY A 260 0.15 -7.07 -15.68
C GLY A 260 -0.04 -7.70 -14.31
N ILE A 261 -1.23 -8.25 -14.06
CA ILE A 261 -1.50 -9.01 -12.85
C ILE A 261 -0.86 -10.40 -13.01
N PRO A 262 -0.16 -10.96 -12.00
CA PRO A 262 0.43 -12.29 -12.11
C PRO A 262 -0.61 -13.39 -12.32
N LEU A 263 -0.50 -14.11 -13.43
CA LEU A 263 -1.34 -15.24 -13.78
C LEU A 263 -0.54 -16.54 -13.72
N MET A 264 -1.23 -17.65 -13.43
CA MET A 264 -0.60 -18.96 -13.35
C MET A 264 0.02 -19.37 -14.70
N PRO A 265 1.15 -20.12 -14.73
CA PRO A 265 1.89 -20.41 -15.96
C PRO A 265 1.12 -21.14 -17.08
N ASN A 266 0.06 -21.89 -16.73
CA ASN A 266 -0.85 -22.52 -17.69
C ASN A 266 -1.53 -21.50 -18.62
N LEU A 267 -1.66 -20.23 -18.22
CA LEU A 267 -2.20 -19.16 -19.08
C LEU A 267 -1.25 -18.74 -20.21
N ASN A 268 0.02 -19.19 -20.20
CA ASN A 268 0.96 -18.96 -21.30
C ASN A 268 0.74 -19.94 -22.47
N ASN A 269 0.15 -21.12 -22.21
CA ASN A 269 -0.07 -22.17 -23.19
C ASN A 269 -1.56 -22.52 -23.26
N LEU A 270 -2.33 -21.66 -23.93
CA LEU A 270 -3.78 -21.76 -23.99
C LEU A 270 -4.23 -22.73 -25.09
N PRO A 271 -5.22 -23.61 -24.84
CA PRO A 271 -5.86 -24.35 -25.90
C PRO A 271 -6.65 -23.41 -26.83
N SER A 272 -6.82 -23.82 -28.08
CA SER A 272 -7.85 -23.24 -28.95
C SER A 272 -9.23 -23.50 -28.35
N GLN A 273 -10.22 -22.69 -28.74
CA GLN A 273 -11.59 -22.87 -28.24
C GLN A 273 -12.17 -24.27 -28.61
N PRO A 274 -11.96 -24.81 -29.83
CA PRO A 274 -12.40 -26.17 -30.15
C PRO A 274 -11.73 -27.25 -29.29
N GLU A 275 -10.41 -27.18 -29.09
CA GLU A 275 -9.69 -28.13 -28.22
C GLU A 275 -10.19 -28.05 -26.77
N ALA A 276 -10.49 -26.84 -26.28
CA ALA A 276 -11.03 -26.64 -24.94
C ALA A 276 -12.44 -27.25 -24.79
N ARG A 277 -13.29 -27.10 -25.81
CA ARG A 277 -14.63 -27.71 -25.85
C ARG A 277 -14.55 -29.24 -25.92
N GLU A 278 -13.63 -29.77 -26.73
CA GLU A 278 -13.37 -31.21 -26.81
C GLU A 278 -12.93 -31.79 -25.44
N GLN A 279 -11.97 -31.13 -24.77
CA GLN A 279 -11.51 -31.55 -23.43
C GLN A 279 -12.63 -31.59 -22.38
N LEU A 280 -13.65 -30.75 -22.54
CA LEU A 280 -14.80 -30.67 -21.64
C LEU A 280 -16.00 -31.49 -22.12
N ASN A 281 -15.90 -32.20 -23.27
CA ASN A 281 -16.99 -32.92 -23.93
C ASN A 281 -18.21 -32.02 -24.21
N LEU A 282 -17.96 -30.82 -24.71
CA LEU A 282 -18.98 -29.82 -25.03
C LEU A 282 -19.19 -29.74 -26.55
N ASP A 283 -20.39 -29.33 -26.97
CA ASP A 283 -20.70 -29.11 -28.38
C ASP A 283 -19.77 -28.02 -28.97
N PRO A 284 -19.02 -28.30 -30.05
CA PRO A 284 -18.11 -27.34 -30.65
C PRO A 284 -18.82 -26.11 -31.24
N ASN A 285 -20.11 -26.18 -31.57
CA ASN A 285 -20.85 -25.13 -32.28
C ASN A 285 -21.88 -24.39 -31.41
N ALA A 286 -22.21 -24.92 -30.23
CA ALA A 286 -23.19 -24.28 -29.35
C ALA A 286 -22.63 -22.96 -28.76
N PRO A 287 -23.43 -21.87 -28.69
CA PRO A 287 -23.08 -20.69 -27.93
C PRO A 287 -22.89 -21.05 -26.45
N LEU A 288 -21.71 -20.77 -25.90
CA LEU A 288 -21.36 -21.17 -24.54
C LEU A 288 -21.08 -19.96 -23.64
N VAL A 289 -21.76 -19.93 -22.50
CA VAL A 289 -21.61 -18.89 -21.50
C VAL A 289 -21.04 -19.50 -20.23
N LEU A 290 -19.90 -18.97 -19.78
CA LEU A 290 -19.28 -19.36 -18.53
C LEU A 290 -19.73 -18.43 -17.41
N VAL A 291 -20.32 -18.98 -16.35
CA VAL A 291 -20.73 -18.23 -15.15
C VAL A 291 -19.74 -18.48 -14.01
N LEU A 292 -19.16 -17.40 -13.47
CA LEU A 292 -18.12 -17.43 -12.43
C LEU A 292 -18.51 -16.63 -11.17
N GLY A 293 -18.41 -17.27 -10.00
CA GLY A 293 -18.61 -16.61 -8.69
C GLY A 293 -17.33 -16.35 -7.90
N GLY A 294 -16.16 -16.50 -8.55
CA GLY A 294 -14.86 -16.60 -7.87
C GLY A 294 -14.76 -17.86 -6.99
N GLY A 295 -13.72 -17.94 -6.15
CA GLY A 295 -13.50 -19.13 -5.31
C GLY A 295 -14.61 -19.42 -4.30
N LEU A 296 -15.40 -18.41 -3.93
CA LEU A 296 -16.54 -18.52 -3.01
C LEU A 296 -17.88 -18.81 -3.71
N GLY A 297 -17.94 -18.81 -5.03
CA GLY A 297 -19.16 -19.13 -5.79
C GLY A 297 -20.36 -18.23 -5.43
N LEU A 298 -20.15 -16.91 -5.28
CA LEU A 298 -21.22 -15.99 -4.86
C LEU A 298 -22.15 -15.67 -6.03
N GLY A 299 -23.46 -15.89 -5.86
CA GLY A 299 -24.53 -15.48 -6.79
C GLY A 299 -24.65 -16.28 -8.09
N VAL A 300 -23.86 -17.34 -8.26
CA VAL A 300 -23.81 -18.13 -9.51
C VAL A 300 -25.10 -18.90 -9.79
N ASP A 301 -25.80 -19.35 -8.75
CA ASP A 301 -27.06 -20.07 -8.80
C ASP A 301 -28.21 -19.15 -9.24
N THR A 302 -28.29 -17.94 -8.68
CA THR A 302 -29.28 -16.92 -9.08
C THR A 302 -29.11 -16.53 -10.55
N VAL A 303 -27.87 -16.24 -10.95
CA VAL A 303 -27.53 -15.86 -12.33
C VAL A 303 -27.85 -16.99 -13.32
N ALA A 304 -27.49 -18.24 -13.00
CA ALA A 304 -27.76 -19.38 -13.86
C ALA A 304 -29.28 -19.64 -14.00
N ALA A 305 -30.04 -19.56 -12.91
CA ALA A 305 -31.49 -19.73 -12.94
C ALA A 305 -32.18 -18.69 -13.82
N ARG A 306 -31.76 -17.42 -13.74
CA ARG A 306 -32.26 -16.34 -14.60
C ARG A 306 -31.96 -16.59 -16.08
N LEU A 307 -30.70 -16.88 -16.40
CA LEU A 307 -30.28 -17.14 -17.78
C LEU A 307 -30.99 -18.35 -18.38
N LEU A 308 -31.19 -19.44 -17.63
CA LEU A 308 -31.91 -20.62 -18.13
C LEU A 308 -33.39 -20.37 -18.39
N ALA A 309 -34.02 -19.47 -17.62
CA ALA A 309 -35.41 -19.11 -17.78
C ALA A 309 -35.63 -18.24 -19.03
N ASP A 310 -34.74 -17.30 -19.30
CA ASP A 310 -34.95 -16.26 -20.31
C ASP A 310 -34.28 -16.56 -21.66
N THR A 311 -33.20 -17.35 -21.67
CA THR A 311 -32.47 -17.69 -22.90
C THR A 311 -32.73 -19.15 -23.27
N VAL A 312 -32.86 -19.48 -24.55
CA VAL A 312 -33.22 -20.84 -25.01
C VAL A 312 -32.07 -21.54 -25.77
N TYR A 313 -31.14 -20.78 -26.35
CA TYR A 313 -30.15 -21.29 -27.32
C TYR A 313 -28.69 -21.29 -26.82
N VAL A 314 -28.46 -21.00 -25.54
CA VAL A 314 -27.12 -21.00 -24.94
C VAL A 314 -26.93 -22.22 -24.04
N HIS A 315 -25.71 -22.77 -24.05
CA HIS A 315 -25.22 -23.72 -23.07
C HIS A 315 -24.55 -22.96 -21.92
N LEU A 316 -25.02 -23.18 -20.69
CA LEU A 316 -24.41 -22.60 -19.49
C LEU A 316 -23.41 -23.57 -18.88
N LEU A 317 -22.21 -23.05 -18.68
CA LEU A 317 -21.12 -23.69 -17.95
C LEU A 317 -20.94 -22.93 -16.64
N VAL A 318 -21.21 -23.56 -15.48
CA VAL A 318 -21.17 -22.86 -14.19
C VAL A 318 -20.06 -23.42 -13.31
N LEU A 319 -19.15 -22.55 -12.85
CA LEU A 319 -18.13 -22.90 -11.85
C LEU A 319 -18.51 -22.32 -10.48
N VAL A 320 -18.78 -23.22 -9.53
CA VAL A 320 -19.24 -22.84 -8.18
C VAL A 320 -18.10 -22.69 -7.16
N GLY A 321 -16.86 -22.97 -7.58
CA GLY A 321 -15.70 -22.94 -6.68
C GLY A 321 -15.87 -23.91 -5.51
N HIS A 322 -15.76 -23.40 -4.29
CA HIS A 322 -15.95 -24.18 -3.05
C HIS A 322 -17.37 -24.09 -2.47
N ASN A 323 -18.34 -23.50 -3.17
CA ASN A 323 -19.69 -23.35 -2.67
C ASN A 323 -20.52 -24.62 -2.85
N ALA A 324 -20.49 -25.49 -1.82
CA ALA A 324 -21.24 -26.75 -1.82
C ALA A 324 -22.77 -26.55 -1.88
N SER A 325 -23.29 -25.46 -1.31
CA SER A 325 -24.73 -25.16 -1.37
C SER A 325 -25.15 -24.80 -2.79
N ALA A 326 -24.40 -23.92 -3.46
CA ALA A 326 -24.67 -23.57 -4.86
C ALA A 326 -24.51 -24.80 -5.77
N LEU A 327 -23.55 -25.68 -5.50
CA LEU A 327 -23.37 -26.94 -6.24
C LEU A 327 -24.64 -27.81 -6.19
N ALA A 328 -25.23 -27.99 -5.01
CA ALA A 328 -26.44 -28.78 -4.84
C ALA A 328 -27.62 -28.15 -5.61
N THR A 329 -27.87 -26.85 -5.41
CA THR A 329 -28.93 -26.11 -6.11
C THR A 329 -28.79 -26.20 -7.64
N LEU A 330 -27.58 -26.04 -8.14
CA LEU A 330 -27.30 -26.06 -9.57
C LEU A 330 -27.40 -27.46 -10.18
N ASN A 331 -27.07 -28.51 -9.43
CA ASN A 331 -27.29 -29.89 -9.90
C ASN A 331 -28.78 -30.22 -10.03
N GLU A 332 -29.62 -29.76 -9.11
CA GLU A 332 -31.08 -29.87 -9.24
C GLU A 332 -31.61 -29.07 -10.44
N LEU A 333 -31.03 -27.90 -10.69
CA LEU A 333 -31.35 -27.10 -11.86
C LEU A 333 -30.91 -27.79 -13.17
N ALA A 334 -29.75 -28.44 -13.18
CA ALA A 334 -29.23 -29.16 -14.35
C ALA A 334 -30.14 -30.33 -14.75
N ALA A 335 -30.71 -31.02 -13.75
CA ALA A 335 -31.71 -32.07 -13.99
C ALA A 335 -33.00 -31.54 -14.63
N ARG A 336 -33.38 -30.28 -14.37
CA ARG A 336 -34.54 -29.62 -14.98
C ARG A 336 -34.28 -29.10 -16.40
N TYR A 337 -33.02 -28.82 -16.73
CA TYR A 337 -32.60 -28.29 -18.03
C TYR A 337 -31.51 -29.17 -18.68
N PRO A 338 -31.83 -30.43 -19.03
CA PRO A 338 -30.86 -31.38 -19.55
C PRO A 338 -30.23 -30.88 -20.87
N GLY A 339 -28.91 -30.99 -20.97
CA GLY A 339 -28.15 -30.55 -22.14
C GLY A 339 -27.97 -29.02 -22.27
N ARG A 340 -28.47 -28.24 -21.30
CA ARG A 340 -28.35 -26.77 -21.31
C ARG A 340 -27.51 -26.21 -20.17
N LEU A 341 -27.35 -26.97 -19.09
CA LEU A 341 -26.55 -26.58 -17.93
C LEU A 341 -25.54 -27.69 -17.62
N SER A 342 -24.30 -27.29 -17.38
CA SER A 342 -23.27 -28.18 -16.88
C SER A 342 -22.51 -27.47 -15.75
N VAL A 343 -22.34 -28.18 -14.64
CA VAL A 343 -21.93 -27.61 -13.35
C VAL A 343 -20.63 -28.25 -12.91
N TRP A 344 -19.65 -27.44 -12.52
CA TRP A 344 -18.36 -27.89 -12.01
C TRP A 344 -18.06 -27.20 -10.67
N GLY A 345 -17.37 -27.94 -9.80
CA GLY A 345 -16.78 -27.42 -8.57
C GLY A 345 -15.51 -26.62 -8.83
N TRP A 346 -14.55 -26.74 -7.91
CA TRP A 346 -13.21 -26.17 -8.07
C TRP A 346 -12.42 -26.84 -9.20
N THR A 347 -11.62 -26.06 -9.92
CA THR A 347 -10.69 -26.54 -10.94
C THR A 347 -9.37 -25.76 -10.87
N ASP A 348 -8.26 -26.44 -11.14
CA ASP A 348 -6.94 -25.81 -11.36
C ASP A 348 -6.69 -25.47 -12.84
N LYS A 349 -7.58 -25.89 -13.74
CA LYS A 349 -7.48 -25.71 -15.20
C LYS A 349 -8.46 -24.65 -15.72
N ILE A 350 -8.52 -23.49 -15.09
CA ILE A 350 -9.49 -22.42 -15.43
C ILE A 350 -9.36 -21.94 -16.88
N GLU A 351 -8.16 -22.03 -17.45
CA GLU A 351 -7.86 -21.68 -18.84
C GLU A 351 -8.70 -22.47 -19.85
N VAL A 352 -8.97 -23.75 -19.56
CA VAL A 352 -9.77 -24.59 -20.44
C VAL A 352 -11.22 -24.10 -20.46
N PHE A 353 -11.76 -23.77 -19.29
CA PHE A 353 -13.14 -23.27 -19.15
C PHE A 353 -13.30 -21.90 -19.81
N LEU A 354 -12.36 -20.99 -19.57
CA LEU A 354 -12.37 -19.66 -20.17
C LEU A 354 -12.23 -19.74 -21.70
N ARG A 355 -11.34 -20.58 -22.22
CA ARG A 355 -11.16 -20.73 -23.67
C ARG A 355 -12.33 -21.42 -24.36
N ALA A 356 -13.04 -22.34 -23.69
CA ALA A 356 -14.23 -22.96 -24.23
C ALA A 356 -15.41 -21.99 -24.39
N ALA A 357 -15.48 -20.96 -23.53
CA ALA A 357 -16.57 -19.98 -23.50
C ALA A 357 -16.55 -18.99 -24.66
N ASP A 358 -17.72 -18.44 -24.99
CA ASP A 358 -17.88 -17.30 -25.89
C ASP A 358 -17.95 -15.99 -25.10
N VAL A 359 -18.67 -16.01 -23.97
CA VAL A 359 -18.86 -14.88 -23.04
C VAL A 359 -18.71 -15.38 -21.61
N VAL A 360 -18.06 -14.57 -20.76
CA VAL A 360 -17.97 -14.81 -19.31
C VAL A 360 -18.97 -13.90 -18.60
N VAL A 361 -19.68 -14.45 -17.62
CA VAL A 361 -20.63 -13.72 -16.77
C VAL A 361 -20.22 -13.93 -15.31
N GLY A 362 -20.23 -12.87 -14.50
CA GLY A 362 -20.07 -13.03 -13.05
C GLY A 362 -19.37 -11.88 -12.36
N LYS A 363 -18.56 -12.22 -11.35
CA LYS A 363 -17.88 -11.23 -10.51
C LYS A 363 -16.63 -10.64 -11.18
N PRO A 364 -16.47 -9.30 -11.27
CA PRO A 364 -15.31 -8.65 -11.88
C PRO A 364 -14.14 -8.54 -10.88
N GLY A 365 -13.76 -9.66 -10.25
CA GLY A 365 -12.56 -9.71 -9.41
C GLY A 365 -11.31 -9.52 -10.27
N GLY A 366 -10.27 -8.85 -9.75
CA GLY A 366 -9.12 -8.45 -10.58
C GLY A 366 -8.43 -9.61 -11.29
N LEU A 367 -8.26 -10.77 -10.63
CA LEU A 367 -7.75 -11.99 -11.30
C LEU A 367 -8.74 -12.56 -12.30
N THR A 368 -10.03 -12.65 -11.99
CA THR A 368 -11.05 -13.12 -12.94
C THR A 368 -11.00 -12.28 -14.23
N VAL A 369 -10.92 -10.95 -14.10
CA VAL A 369 -10.79 -10.06 -15.25
C VAL A 369 -9.49 -10.31 -16.01
N ALA A 370 -8.35 -10.40 -15.32
CA ALA A 370 -7.07 -10.63 -15.99
C ALA A 370 -7.01 -12.00 -16.71
N GLU A 371 -7.48 -13.07 -16.09
CA GLU A 371 -7.57 -14.41 -16.69
C GLU A 371 -8.52 -14.42 -17.90
N THR A 372 -9.67 -13.74 -17.78
CA THR A 372 -10.68 -13.62 -18.84
C THR A 372 -10.14 -12.88 -20.06
N LEU A 373 -9.45 -11.74 -19.84
CA LEU A 373 -8.78 -10.99 -20.90
C LEU A 373 -7.63 -11.79 -21.51
N ALA A 374 -6.81 -12.47 -20.71
CA ALA A 374 -5.76 -13.37 -21.19
C ALA A 374 -6.32 -14.56 -22.00
N CYS A 375 -7.59 -14.93 -21.82
CA CYS A 375 -8.25 -15.93 -22.67
C CYS A 375 -9.00 -15.32 -23.87
N GLY A 376 -8.97 -14.00 -24.04
CA GLY A 376 -9.63 -13.29 -25.13
C GLY A 376 -11.15 -13.36 -25.07
N ARG A 377 -11.72 -13.21 -23.87
CA ARG A 377 -13.17 -13.33 -23.66
C ARG A 377 -13.75 -12.04 -23.11
N PRO A 378 -14.96 -11.62 -23.55
CA PRO A 378 -15.68 -10.54 -22.91
C PRO A 378 -16.24 -10.95 -21.55
N LEU A 379 -16.39 -9.97 -20.65
CA LEU A 379 -16.96 -10.17 -19.31
C LEU A 379 -18.18 -9.28 -19.07
N LEU A 380 -19.34 -9.90 -18.81
CA LEU A 380 -20.52 -9.22 -18.28
C LEU A 380 -20.54 -9.36 -16.76
N ALA A 381 -20.30 -8.25 -16.06
CA ALA A 381 -20.28 -8.23 -14.61
C ALA A 381 -21.72 -8.17 -14.07
N THR A 382 -22.08 -9.07 -13.16
CA THR A 382 -23.44 -9.10 -12.56
C THR A 382 -23.42 -8.85 -11.06
N CYS A 383 -22.30 -9.10 -10.39
CA CYS A 383 -22.11 -8.83 -8.97
C CYS A 383 -20.79 -8.10 -8.75
N CYS A 384 -20.86 -6.82 -8.35
CA CYS A 384 -19.69 -6.00 -8.03
C CYS A 384 -19.74 -5.64 -6.55
N LEU A 385 -18.72 -5.99 -5.77
CA LEU A 385 -18.63 -5.64 -4.35
C LEU A 385 -18.47 -4.13 -4.09
N ARG A 386 -18.59 -3.27 -5.12
CA ARG A 386 -18.26 -1.84 -5.08
C ARG A 386 -16.85 -1.63 -4.51
N GLY A 387 -16.41 -0.39 -4.34
CA GLY A 387 -15.05 -0.10 -3.83
C GLY A 387 -13.94 -0.72 -4.70
N GLN A 388 -13.38 -1.85 -4.25
CA GLN A 388 -12.28 -2.58 -4.92
C GLN A 388 -12.59 -2.98 -6.36
N GLU A 389 -13.80 -3.46 -6.64
CA GLU A 389 -14.13 -4.03 -7.95
C GLU A 389 -14.66 -3.00 -8.95
N SER A 390 -15.01 -1.80 -8.47
CA SER A 390 -15.48 -0.71 -9.34
C SER A 390 -14.43 -0.31 -10.38
N PHE A 391 -13.14 -0.41 -10.04
CA PHE A 391 -12.06 -0.16 -10.99
C PHE A 391 -12.00 -1.20 -12.12
N ASN A 392 -12.29 -2.45 -11.79
CA ASN A 392 -12.27 -3.56 -12.75
C ASN A 392 -13.41 -3.41 -13.77
N VAL A 393 -14.62 -3.08 -13.29
CA VAL A 393 -15.77 -2.75 -14.14
C VAL A 393 -15.44 -1.60 -15.08
N ARG A 394 -14.95 -0.48 -14.54
CA ARG A 394 -14.60 0.69 -15.33
C ARG A 394 -13.54 0.38 -16.39
N PHE A 395 -12.54 -0.44 -16.05
CA PHE A 395 -11.53 -0.88 -17.00
C PHE A 395 -12.14 -1.67 -18.17
N LEU A 396 -13.07 -2.59 -17.90
CA LEU A 396 -13.79 -3.36 -18.93
C LEU A 396 -14.59 -2.45 -19.87
N GLU A 397 -15.31 -1.48 -19.30
CA GLU A 397 -16.15 -0.53 -20.03
C GLU A 397 -15.33 0.41 -20.91
N ASP A 398 -14.27 1.02 -20.35
CA ASP A 398 -13.40 1.97 -21.05
C ASP A 398 -12.74 1.33 -22.29
N HIS A 399 -12.44 0.03 -22.23
CA HIS A 399 -11.85 -0.71 -23.34
C HIS A 399 -12.85 -1.49 -24.18
N LYS A 400 -14.16 -1.38 -23.87
CA LYS A 400 -15.26 -2.05 -24.60
C LYS A 400 -15.06 -3.56 -24.68
N VAL A 401 -14.67 -4.19 -23.58
CA VAL A 401 -14.47 -5.65 -23.46
C VAL A 401 -15.38 -6.27 -22.39
N GLY A 402 -16.28 -5.47 -21.83
CA GLY A 402 -17.22 -5.88 -20.82
C GLY A 402 -17.96 -4.68 -20.26
N GLN A 403 -18.92 -4.95 -19.38
CA GLN A 403 -19.73 -3.92 -18.72
C GLN A 403 -20.38 -4.49 -17.46
N LEU A 404 -20.79 -3.62 -16.55
CA LEU A 404 -21.70 -3.99 -15.47
C LEU A 404 -23.14 -4.05 -16.01
N VAL A 405 -23.82 -5.17 -15.78
CA VAL A 405 -25.20 -5.39 -16.21
C VAL A 405 -26.04 -5.73 -14.98
N HIS A 406 -27.19 -5.08 -14.86
CA HIS A 406 -28.17 -5.45 -13.84
C HIS A 406 -28.72 -6.85 -14.14
N GLU A 407 -29.02 -7.66 -13.12
CA GLU A 407 -29.46 -9.04 -13.32
C GLU A 407 -30.71 -9.15 -14.21
N ASP A 408 -31.60 -8.15 -14.15
CA ASP A 408 -32.81 -8.09 -14.98
C ASP A 408 -32.52 -7.89 -16.48
N ASP A 409 -31.44 -7.17 -16.81
CA ASP A 409 -31.05 -6.83 -18.18
C ASP A 409 -30.01 -7.82 -18.76
N LEU A 410 -29.54 -8.77 -17.95
CA LEU A 410 -28.46 -9.69 -18.29
C LEU A 410 -28.79 -10.51 -19.54
N SER A 411 -29.99 -11.07 -19.62
CA SER A 411 -30.45 -11.89 -20.75
C SER A 411 -30.43 -11.09 -22.06
N THR A 412 -30.90 -9.84 -22.03
CA THR A 412 -30.89 -8.92 -23.17
C THR A 412 -29.47 -8.55 -23.61
N ALA A 413 -28.60 -8.22 -22.66
CA ALA A 413 -27.21 -7.86 -22.94
C ALA A 413 -26.42 -9.04 -23.54
N LEU A 414 -26.67 -10.25 -23.02
CA LEU A 414 -26.06 -11.48 -23.52
C LEU A 414 -26.55 -11.81 -24.93
N GLU A 415 -27.86 -11.75 -25.17
CA GLU A 415 -28.47 -11.97 -26.49
C GLU A 415 -27.91 -11.00 -27.54
N ALA A 416 -27.77 -9.73 -27.19
CA ALA A 416 -27.19 -8.72 -28.09
C ALA A 416 -25.74 -9.04 -28.53
N LEU A 417 -24.94 -9.67 -27.65
CA LEU A 417 -23.58 -10.11 -27.97
C LEU A 417 -23.59 -11.39 -28.81
N ILE A 418 -24.34 -12.41 -28.40
CA ILE A 418 -24.32 -13.74 -29.04
C ILE A 418 -24.95 -13.71 -30.44
N THR A 419 -26.00 -12.90 -30.65
CA THR A 419 -26.68 -12.80 -31.95
C THR A 419 -25.90 -11.96 -32.98
N ASN A 420 -24.82 -11.30 -32.57
CA ASN A 420 -23.93 -10.55 -33.46
C ASN A 420 -22.49 -11.12 -33.43
N PRO A 421 -22.21 -12.19 -34.19
CA PRO A 421 -20.91 -12.87 -34.17
C PRO A 421 -19.73 -11.97 -34.52
N VAL A 422 -19.94 -10.98 -35.40
CA VAL A 422 -18.88 -10.04 -35.80
C VAL A 422 -18.51 -9.15 -34.62
N ALA A 423 -19.49 -8.52 -33.97
CA ALA A 423 -19.24 -7.69 -32.80
C ALA A 423 -18.65 -8.49 -31.63
N LEU A 424 -19.08 -9.73 -31.44
CA LEU A 424 -18.52 -10.63 -30.44
C LEU A 424 -17.05 -10.95 -30.73
N ALA A 425 -16.71 -11.33 -31.96
CA ALA A 425 -15.33 -11.60 -32.38
C ALA A 425 -14.44 -10.37 -32.20
N GLU A 426 -14.89 -9.18 -32.62
CA GLU A 426 -14.15 -7.93 -32.41
C GLU A 426 -13.91 -7.63 -30.92
N THR A 427 -14.87 -7.97 -30.06
CA THR A 427 -14.76 -7.81 -28.62
C THR A 427 -13.78 -8.81 -28.02
N GLN A 428 -13.79 -10.06 -28.50
CA GLN A 428 -12.85 -11.10 -28.12
C GLN A 428 -11.41 -10.74 -28.54
N ASP A 429 -11.22 -10.16 -29.73
CA ASP A 429 -9.93 -9.68 -30.22
C ASP A 429 -9.39 -8.53 -29.35
N ARG A 430 -10.23 -7.56 -29.00
CA ARG A 430 -9.86 -6.50 -28.04
C ARG A 430 -9.48 -7.08 -26.68
N ALA A 431 -10.25 -8.02 -26.16
CA ALA A 431 -9.96 -8.68 -24.89
C ALA A 431 -8.61 -9.41 -24.95
N TRP A 432 -8.35 -10.14 -26.04
CA TRP A 432 -7.11 -10.89 -26.24
C TRP A 432 -5.88 -9.97 -26.27
N ALA A 433 -5.99 -8.83 -26.95
CA ALA A 433 -4.93 -7.82 -27.04
C ALA A 433 -4.62 -7.15 -25.69
N LEU A 434 -5.63 -6.98 -24.83
CA LEU A 434 -5.44 -6.44 -23.47
C LEU A 434 -4.90 -7.48 -22.48
N GLY A 435 -5.17 -8.76 -22.72
CA GLY A 435 -4.75 -9.86 -21.86
C GLY A 435 -3.24 -10.00 -21.76
N ARG A 436 -2.68 -9.78 -20.56
CA ARG A 436 -1.25 -9.97 -20.26
C ARG A 436 -1.01 -11.30 -19.57
N ARG A 437 -0.16 -12.13 -20.14
CA ARG A 437 0.12 -13.52 -19.68
C ARG A 437 1.45 -13.62 -18.93
N ASP A 438 2.36 -12.68 -19.21
CA ASP A 438 3.73 -12.61 -18.69
C ASP A 438 3.87 -11.84 -17.36
N GLY A 439 2.75 -11.38 -16.77
CA GLY A 439 2.77 -10.55 -15.56
C GLY A 439 3.55 -11.17 -14.39
N ALA A 440 3.44 -12.50 -14.20
CA ALA A 440 4.20 -13.21 -13.17
C ALA A 440 5.71 -13.17 -13.42
N ALA A 441 6.13 -13.39 -14.67
CA ALA A 441 7.53 -13.33 -15.08
C ALA A 441 8.10 -11.91 -14.95
N GLY A 442 7.31 -10.89 -15.28
CA GLY A 442 7.69 -9.49 -15.11
C GLY A 442 7.87 -9.11 -13.63
N VAL A 443 6.97 -9.54 -12.74
CA VAL A 443 7.11 -9.32 -11.29
C VAL A 443 8.36 -10.02 -10.75
N ALA A 444 8.59 -11.28 -11.15
CA ALA A 444 9.79 -12.02 -10.79
C ALA A 444 11.07 -11.30 -11.25
N GLN A 445 11.09 -10.75 -12.47
CA GLN A 445 12.20 -9.93 -12.96
C GLN A 445 12.40 -8.67 -12.12
N ALA A 446 11.32 -7.92 -11.86
CA ALA A 446 11.39 -6.70 -11.06
C ALA A 446 11.97 -6.98 -9.68
N ALA A 447 11.53 -8.07 -9.02
CA ALA A 447 12.04 -8.48 -7.71
C ALA A 447 13.54 -8.78 -7.75
N LEU A 448 14.00 -9.57 -8.73
CA LEU A 448 15.42 -9.94 -8.86
C LEU A 448 16.31 -8.75 -9.24
N THR A 449 15.84 -7.86 -10.13
CA THR A 449 16.54 -6.61 -10.46
C THR A 449 16.69 -5.72 -9.23
N LEU A 450 15.65 -5.66 -8.38
CA LEU A 450 15.68 -4.85 -7.18
C LEU A 450 16.70 -5.38 -6.15
N VAL A 451 16.81 -6.71 -6.00
CA VAL A 451 17.88 -7.35 -5.20
C VAL A 451 19.27 -6.95 -5.69
N GLN A 452 19.51 -7.03 -7.00
CA GLN A 452 20.81 -6.71 -7.59
C GLN A 452 21.20 -5.24 -7.35
N SER A 453 20.29 -4.31 -7.58
CA SER A 453 20.50 -2.88 -7.33
C SER A 453 20.78 -2.59 -5.86
N HIS A 454 20.05 -3.24 -4.95
CA HIS A 454 20.23 -3.09 -3.51
C HIS A 454 21.58 -3.61 -3.02
N HIS A 455 21.99 -4.82 -3.44
CA HIS A 455 23.30 -5.37 -3.10
C HIS A 455 24.46 -4.55 -3.67
N HIS A 456 24.29 -3.96 -4.87
CA HIS A 456 25.31 -3.09 -5.45
C HIS A 456 25.51 -1.83 -4.62
N HIS A 457 24.42 -1.23 -4.13
CA HIS A 457 24.48 -0.10 -3.20
C HIS A 457 25.14 -0.48 -1.86
N GLN A 458 24.75 -1.61 -1.24
CA GLN A 458 25.34 -2.04 0.04
C GLN A 458 26.84 -2.38 -0.08
N LYS A 459 27.30 -2.96 -1.20
CA LYS A 459 28.72 -3.31 -1.39
C LYS A 459 29.63 -2.10 -1.58
N GLN A 460 29.11 -0.98 -2.08
CA GLN A 460 29.87 0.27 -2.20
C GLN A 460 30.05 0.97 -0.84
N GLU A 461 29.23 0.65 0.16
CA GLU A 461 29.40 1.12 1.53
C GLU A 461 30.34 0.21 2.33
N ALA A 462 31.52 0.71 2.72
CA ALA A 462 32.48 -0.10 3.47
C ALA A 462 31.95 -0.53 4.87
N PRO A 463 31.93 -1.84 5.21
CA PRO A 463 31.22 -2.35 6.39
C PRO A 463 31.86 -2.01 7.75
N ARG A 464 33.08 -1.44 7.79
CA ARG A 464 33.81 -1.24 9.04
C ARG A 464 33.30 -0.08 9.93
N MET A 465 32.51 0.84 9.39
CA MET A 465 32.07 2.06 10.11
C MET A 465 30.57 2.09 10.42
N GLU A 466 29.79 1.13 9.93
CA GLU A 466 28.33 1.18 9.95
C GLU A 466 27.70 0.81 11.29
N TRP A 467 28.24 -0.18 11.99
CA TRP A 467 27.85 -0.50 13.37
C TRP A 467 28.08 0.69 14.32
N MET A 468 29.21 1.40 14.13
CA MET A 468 29.57 2.57 14.90
C MET A 468 28.63 3.74 14.59
N ARG A 469 28.22 3.88 13.33
CA ARG A 469 27.21 4.84 12.87
C ARG A 469 25.85 4.58 13.54
N HIS A 470 25.40 3.32 13.57
CA HIS A 470 24.15 2.92 14.24
C HIS A 470 24.17 3.23 15.75
N ILE A 471 25.29 3.02 16.43
CA ILE A 471 25.46 3.38 17.85
C ILE A 471 25.36 4.89 18.02
N VAL A 472 26.07 5.67 17.19
CA VAL A 472 26.06 7.13 17.25
C VAL A 472 24.67 7.69 16.94
N GLN A 473 23.97 7.19 15.92
CA GLN A 473 22.58 7.56 15.62
C GLN A 473 21.65 7.30 16.82
N ARG A 474 21.75 6.11 17.44
CA ARG A 474 20.94 5.78 18.64
C ARG A 474 21.24 6.69 19.83
N CYS A 475 22.51 7.03 20.04
CA CYS A 475 22.90 7.97 21.08
C CYS A 475 22.36 9.38 20.80
N LEU A 476 22.51 9.88 19.57
CA LEU A 476 22.03 11.20 19.17
C LEU A 476 20.51 11.32 19.30
N VAL A 477 19.74 10.32 18.84
CA VAL A 477 18.27 10.34 18.99
C VAL A 477 17.86 10.37 20.46
N ARG A 478 18.61 9.71 21.36
CA ARG A 478 18.35 9.77 22.81
C ARG A 478 18.69 11.13 23.41
N VAL A 479 19.83 11.71 23.02
CA VAL A 479 20.23 13.06 23.45
C VAL A 479 19.20 14.08 22.99
N ASP A 480 18.75 14.00 21.73
CA ASP A 480 17.69 14.84 21.19
C ASP A 480 16.40 14.66 21.99
N LYS A 481 15.92 13.44 22.23
CA LYS A 481 14.70 13.22 23.04
C LYS A 481 14.81 13.83 24.45
N LEU A 482 15.98 13.72 25.08
CA LEU A 482 16.23 14.30 26.39
C LEU A 482 16.22 15.84 26.31
N TYR A 483 16.84 16.41 25.28
CA TYR A 483 16.84 17.85 25.01
C TYR A 483 15.43 18.38 24.77
N HIS A 484 14.62 17.71 23.93
CA HIS A 484 13.22 18.07 23.70
C HIS A 484 12.41 18.10 25.00
N ARG A 485 12.60 17.08 25.86
CA ARG A 485 11.89 16.99 27.15
C ARG A 485 12.35 18.07 28.13
N TRP A 486 13.65 18.35 28.19
CA TRP A 486 14.21 19.35 29.10
C TRP A 486 13.81 20.78 28.69
N HIS A 487 13.80 21.07 27.40
CA HIS A 487 13.46 22.39 26.87
C HIS A 487 11.96 22.56 26.52
N GLY A 488 11.12 21.57 26.83
CA GLY A 488 9.67 21.62 26.61
C GLY A 488 9.29 21.85 25.15
N LEU A 489 10.06 21.31 24.21
CA LEU A 489 9.87 21.50 22.77
C LEU A 489 8.56 20.83 22.30
N GLN A 490 7.71 21.58 21.59
CA GLN A 490 6.46 21.10 21.03
C GLN A 490 6.65 20.71 19.56
N PRO A 491 6.14 19.55 19.10
CA PRO A 491 6.23 19.16 17.70
C PRO A 491 5.34 20.04 16.83
N VAL A 492 5.87 20.46 15.69
CA VAL A 492 5.17 21.27 14.69
C VAL A 492 5.39 20.66 13.31
N GLY A 493 4.41 19.88 12.85
CA GLY A 493 4.56 19.06 11.65
C GLY A 493 5.52 17.87 11.84
N GLU A 494 6.04 17.34 10.72
CA GLU A 494 6.87 16.13 10.74
C GLU A 494 8.34 16.41 11.09
N VAL A 495 8.88 17.55 10.67
CA VAL A 495 10.33 17.82 10.70
C VAL A 495 10.76 18.91 11.68
N LEU A 496 9.83 19.60 12.34
CA LEU A 496 10.12 20.75 13.21
C LEU A 496 9.61 20.54 14.63
N TYR A 497 10.37 21.09 15.57
CA TYR A 497 9.97 21.33 16.95
C TYR A 497 10.15 22.81 17.26
N VAL A 498 9.29 23.34 18.13
CA VAL A 498 9.36 24.72 18.59
C VAL A 498 9.45 24.77 20.12
N GLY A 499 10.46 25.49 20.59
CA GLY A 499 10.69 25.78 22.00
C GLY A 499 10.52 27.25 22.32
N ARG A 500 10.45 27.58 23.61
CA ARG A 500 10.44 28.97 24.08
C ARG A 500 11.72 29.27 24.85
N THR A 501 12.39 30.33 24.47
CA THR A 501 13.65 30.77 25.11
C THR A 501 13.65 32.27 25.27
N ARG A 502 14.33 32.80 26.28
CA ARG A 502 14.52 34.24 26.43
C ARG A 502 15.73 34.70 25.62
N TYR A 503 15.56 35.76 24.83
CA TYR A 503 16.64 36.37 24.08
C TYR A 503 17.64 37.02 25.04
N ARG A 504 18.94 36.82 24.78
CA ARG A 504 20.06 37.37 25.55
C ARG A 504 21.09 37.90 24.57
N GLY A 505 20.89 39.13 24.12
CA GLY A 505 21.72 39.78 23.13
C GLY A 505 21.39 41.26 22.99
N PRO A 506 22.10 42.00 22.13
CA PRO A 506 21.79 43.40 21.85
C PRO A 506 20.42 43.53 21.19
N THR A 507 19.74 44.67 21.37
CA THR A 507 18.46 44.92 20.71
C THR A 507 18.60 44.79 19.21
N MET A 508 17.77 43.94 18.59
CA MET A 508 17.70 43.76 17.14
C MET A 508 16.44 44.41 16.59
N THR A 509 16.56 45.05 15.43
CA THR A 509 15.43 45.61 14.69
C THR A 509 15.37 44.94 13.33
N PHE A 510 14.22 44.34 13.00
CA PHE A 510 13.98 43.67 11.73
C PHE A 510 13.40 44.63 10.69
N ALA A 511 13.43 44.23 9.41
CA ALA A 511 13.01 45.08 8.29
C ALA A 511 11.51 45.45 8.32
N ASP A 512 10.68 44.64 8.98
CA ASP A 512 9.26 44.89 9.21
C ASP A 512 8.98 45.79 10.43
N GLY A 513 10.03 46.26 11.12
CA GLY A 513 9.92 47.10 12.31
C GLY A 513 9.83 46.33 13.64
N THR A 514 9.77 44.99 13.60
CA THR A 514 9.80 44.16 14.82
C THR A 514 11.09 44.42 15.61
N GLN A 515 10.99 44.58 16.93
CA GLN A 515 12.16 44.77 17.80
C GLN A 515 12.29 43.62 18.80
N LEU A 516 13.47 43.01 18.88
CA LEU A 516 13.78 41.96 19.85
C LEU A 516 14.78 42.49 20.88
N LYS A 517 14.35 42.62 22.14
CA LYS A 517 15.14 43.12 23.26
C LYS A 517 15.57 42.00 24.19
N SER A 518 16.67 42.20 24.89
CA SER A 518 17.15 41.23 25.89
C SER A 518 16.09 40.99 26.96
N GLY A 519 15.71 39.73 27.17
CA GLY A 519 14.67 39.31 28.09
C GLY A 519 13.36 38.87 27.42
N ASP A 520 13.13 39.29 26.17
CA ASP A 520 11.94 38.94 25.39
C ASP A 520 11.88 37.45 25.09
N LEU A 521 10.65 36.92 24.97
CA LEU A 521 10.42 35.54 24.59
C LEU A 521 10.55 35.38 23.07
N MET A 522 11.34 34.40 22.66
CA MET A 522 11.52 34.03 21.26
C MET A 522 11.32 32.52 21.06
N GLY A 523 10.81 32.16 19.88
CA GLY A 523 10.66 30.77 19.46
C GLY A 523 11.99 30.17 19.03
N THR A 524 12.38 29.02 19.56
CA THR A 524 13.53 28.25 19.08
C THR A 524 13.04 27.14 18.17
N LEU A 525 13.39 27.20 16.89
CA LEU A 525 13.12 26.12 15.95
C LEU A 525 14.22 25.07 16.04
N HIS A 526 13.83 23.81 16.17
CA HIS A 526 14.74 22.67 16.21
C HIS A 526 14.27 21.60 15.22
N PHE A 527 15.19 20.99 14.48
CA PHE A 527 14.82 19.90 13.58
C PHE A 527 14.53 18.63 14.36
N ASN A 528 13.54 17.88 13.89
CA ASN A 528 13.34 16.50 14.30
C ASN A 528 14.39 15.63 13.60
N ASN A 529 15.59 15.52 14.16
CA ASN A 529 16.68 14.76 13.53
C ASN A 529 16.37 13.27 13.38
N ALA A 530 15.41 12.72 14.14
CA ALA A 530 14.93 11.35 13.95
C ALA A 530 14.06 11.18 12.68
N ARG A 531 13.56 12.29 12.13
CA ARG A 531 12.78 12.38 10.88
C ARG A 531 13.57 13.05 9.75
N PHE A 532 14.83 13.41 9.98
CA PHE A 532 15.75 13.63 8.87
C PHE A 532 15.66 12.37 8.01
N PRO A 533 15.30 12.51 6.73
CA PRO A 533 14.89 11.35 5.99
C PRO A 533 16.04 10.34 6.01
N ARG A 534 15.73 9.07 6.33
CA ARG A 534 16.55 7.95 5.88
C ARG A 534 16.47 8.01 4.37
N LEU A 535 17.35 8.81 3.78
CA LEU A 535 17.44 9.09 2.35
C LEU A 535 18.18 7.95 1.69
N GLU A 536 17.69 6.74 1.94
CA GLU A 536 18.11 5.58 1.18
C GLU A 536 17.43 5.67 -0.19
N ALA A 537 18.26 5.53 -1.22
CA ALA A 537 17.91 5.16 -2.59
C ALA A 537 17.55 6.22 -3.65
N ASP A 538 17.76 7.53 -3.48
CA ASP A 538 17.67 8.43 -4.65
C ASP A 538 18.62 9.63 -4.60
N THR A 539 19.11 10.01 -5.78
CA THR A 539 20.03 11.14 -6.03
C THR A 539 19.81 12.32 -5.09
N SER A 540 20.90 12.92 -4.62
CA SER A 540 20.98 14.01 -3.61
C SER A 540 19.96 15.15 -3.79
N ILE A 541 19.44 15.33 -5.00
CA ILE A 541 18.41 16.29 -5.39
C ILE A 541 17.00 15.89 -4.90
N ARG A 542 16.56 14.64 -5.10
CA ARG A 542 15.19 14.18 -4.73
C ARG A 542 14.98 14.20 -3.21
N ALA A 543 16.02 13.79 -2.50
CA ALA A 543 16.15 13.89 -1.07
C ALA A 543 15.88 15.31 -0.54
N ALA A 544 16.54 16.30 -1.15
CA ALA A 544 16.40 17.69 -0.79
C ALA A 544 14.98 18.21 -1.07
N PHE A 545 14.38 17.86 -2.21
CA PHE A 545 12.99 18.25 -2.53
C PHE A 545 11.97 17.73 -1.51
N ARG A 546 12.07 16.47 -1.10
CA ARG A 546 11.16 15.89 -0.09
C ARG A 546 11.31 16.60 1.25
N PHE A 547 12.55 16.84 1.69
CA PHE A 547 12.82 17.58 2.91
C PHE A 547 12.24 19.01 2.84
N THR A 548 12.44 19.71 1.73
CA THR A 548 11.87 21.06 1.49
C THR A 548 10.34 21.03 1.57
N ARG A 549 9.67 20.04 0.96
CA ARG A 549 8.21 19.92 1.04
C ARG A 549 7.72 19.73 2.48
N LEU A 550 8.34 18.82 3.24
CA LEU A 550 7.99 18.57 4.64
C LEU A 550 8.27 19.79 5.53
N MET A 551 9.35 20.51 5.24
CA MET A 551 9.68 21.76 5.93
C MET A 551 8.62 22.83 5.67
N LEU A 552 8.21 23.02 4.41
CA LEU A 552 7.14 23.97 4.05
C LEU A 552 5.82 23.61 4.74
N ALA A 553 5.44 22.32 4.78
CA ALA A 553 4.26 21.86 5.49
C ALA A 553 4.34 22.15 7.00
N SER A 554 5.50 21.89 7.61
CA SER A 554 5.73 22.17 9.04
C SER A 554 5.66 23.67 9.35
N MET A 555 6.20 24.53 8.46
CA MET A 555 6.11 25.99 8.59
C MET A 555 4.66 26.51 8.46
N ARG A 556 3.84 25.91 7.60
CA ARG A 556 2.40 26.23 7.51
C ARG A 556 1.65 25.86 8.77
N ILE A 557 1.96 24.70 9.35
CA ILE A 557 1.38 24.28 10.64
C ILE A 557 1.80 25.27 11.74
N LEU A 558 3.06 25.71 11.75
CA LEU A 558 3.53 26.74 12.68
C LEU A 558 2.73 28.05 12.53
N ALA A 559 2.56 28.54 11.30
CA ALA A 559 1.79 29.76 11.02
C ALA A 559 0.30 29.64 11.42
N GLU A 560 -0.29 28.45 11.33
CA GLU A 560 -1.66 28.18 11.78
C GLU A 560 -1.75 28.12 13.32
N GLN A 561 -0.81 27.43 13.97
CA GLN A 561 -0.76 27.32 15.44
C GLN A 561 -0.53 28.67 16.11
N GLU A 562 0.33 29.50 15.53
CA GLU A 562 0.59 30.87 15.96
C GLU A 562 -0.70 31.72 16.05
N ARG A 563 -1.68 31.49 15.17
CA ARG A 563 -2.99 32.16 15.21
C ARG A 563 -3.96 31.63 16.27
N LYS A 564 -3.81 30.37 16.68
CA LYS A 564 -4.83 29.62 17.45
C LYS A 564 -4.42 29.29 18.87
N ASP A 565 -3.13 29.17 19.13
CA ASP A 565 -2.59 28.69 20.40
C ASP A 565 -1.91 29.84 21.15
N PRO A 566 -2.39 30.17 22.37
CA PRO A 566 -1.78 31.19 23.23
C PRO A 566 -0.27 30.99 23.46
N LEU A 567 0.22 29.75 23.39
CA LEU A 567 1.64 29.42 23.61
C LEU A 567 2.56 29.94 22.50
N PHE A 568 2.04 30.13 21.28
CA PHE A 568 2.80 30.61 20.13
C PHE A 568 2.46 32.06 19.76
N SER A 569 1.27 32.56 20.15
CA SER A 569 0.81 33.91 19.81
C SER A 569 1.60 35.06 20.45
N GLU A 570 2.33 34.78 21.53
CA GLU A 570 3.19 35.72 22.25
C GLU A 570 4.61 35.83 21.66
N LEU A 571 4.95 35.02 20.65
CA LEU A 571 6.29 34.97 20.06
C LEU A 571 6.37 35.88 18.82
N GLU A 572 7.14 36.96 18.93
CA GLU A 572 7.33 37.92 17.81
C GLU A 572 8.44 37.49 16.86
N VAL A 573 9.41 36.70 17.35
CA VAL A 573 10.58 36.28 16.58
C VAL A 573 10.89 34.80 16.83
N TYR A 574 11.23 34.10 15.75
CA TYR A 574 11.73 32.74 15.74
C TYR A 574 13.21 32.72 15.34
N HIS A 575 13.99 31.87 16.00
CA HIS A 575 15.40 31.64 15.68
C HIS A 575 15.70 30.15 15.52
N ALA A 576 16.69 29.84 14.68
CA ALA A 576 17.24 28.50 14.53
C ALA A 576 18.76 28.56 14.37
N VAL A 577 19.47 27.50 14.77
CA VAL A 577 20.87 27.30 14.39
C VAL A 577 20.95 26.06 13.54
N SER A 578 21.44 26.19 12.29
CA SER A 578 21.50 25.09 11.33
C SER A 578 22.73 25.21 10.43
N TRP A 579 23.08 24.12 9.75
CA TRP A 579 24.19 24.03 8.79
C TRP A 579 23.72 23.95 7.32
N LEU A 580 22.41 23.84 7.06
CA LEU A 580 21.85 23.69 5.72
C LEU A 580 21.91 25.02 4.92
N ARG A 581 22.88 25.15 4.00
CA ARG A 581 22.91 26.23 2.97
C ARG A 581 22.52 25.64 1.60
N PRO A 582 21.61 26.21 0.76
CA PRO A 582 20.89 27.49 0.80
C PRO A 582 19.35 27.33 0.60
N HIS A 583 18.63 26.73 1.56
CA HIS A 583 17.14 26.77 1.56
C HIS A 583 16.59 27.84 2.52
N GLY A 584 17.34 28.27 3.53
CA GLY A 584 16.86 29.28 4.49
C GLY A 584 16.53 30.64 3.85
N ALA A 585 17.32 31.09 2.87
CA ALA A 585 17.04 32.31 2.10
C ALA A 585 15.80 32.16 1.19
N GLN A 586 15.56 30.97 0.63
CA GLN A 586 14.35 30.65 -0.15
C GLN A 586 13.09 30.53 0.73
N ILE A 587 13.24 30.31 2.04
CA ILE A 587 12.17 30.22 3.03
C ILE A 587 11.98 31.57 3.76
N GLY A 588 12.87 32.55 3.57
CA GLY A 588 12.72 33.92 4.05
C GLY A 588 13.42 34.25 5.37
N PHE A 589 14.32 33.39 5.84
CA PHE A 589 15.09 33.65 7.05
C PHE A 589 16.18 34.70 6.80
N LEU A 590 16.36 35.61 7.75
CA LEU A 590 17.56 36.44 7.85
C LEU A 590 18.68 35.60 8.46
N THR A 591 19.83 35.52 7.79
CA THR A 591 20.93 34.63 8.18
C THR A 591 22.12 35.40 8.72
N GLU A 592 22.63 34.97 9.87
CA GLU A 592 23.84 35.51 10.49
C GLU A 592 24.84 34.39 10.80
N PRO A 593 26.15 34.59 10.57
CA PRO A 593 27.14 33.62 10.98
C PRO A 593 27.19 33.54 12.52
N VAL A 594 27.34 32.34 13.08
CA VAL A 594 27.59 32.21 14.53
C VAL A 594 28.93 32.90 14.87
N PRO A 595 28.96 33.78 15.89
CA PRO A 595 30.19 34.48 16.30
C PRO A 595 31.32 33.51 16.68
N PRO A 596 32.59 33.86 16.44
CA PRO A 596 33.72 33.02 16.82
C PRO A 596 33.75 32.82 18.34
N GLY A 597 33.96 31.58 18.79
CA GLY A 597 33.99 31.23 20.21
C GLY A 597 33.68 29.75 20.47
N PRO A 598 33.65 29.32 21.75
CA PRO A 598 33.44 27.93 22.13
C PRO A 598 32.09 27.37 21.65
N ARG A 599 31.05 28.21 21.59
CA ARG A 599 29.73 27.84 21.06
C ARG A 599 29.79 27.45 19.58
N LYS A 600 30.51 28.22 18.76
CA LYS A 600 30.69 27.92 17.32
C LYS A 600 31.45 26.62 17.13
N TYR A 601 32.52 26.40 17.91
CA TYR A 601 33.30 25.17 17.86
C TYR A 601 32.46 23.95 18.20
N LEU A 602 31.73 23.98 19.32
CA LEU A 602 30.85 22.89 19.76
C LEU A 602 29.74 22.60 18.75
N SER A 603 29.05 23.63 18.24
CA SER A 603 28.05 23.47 17.18
C SER A 603 28.63 22.85 15.91
N SER A 604 29.86 23.22 15.53
CA SER A 604 30.51 22.66 14.33
C SER A 604 30.89 21.19 14.52
N VAL A 605 31.35 20.79 15.71
CA VAL A 605 31.59 19.38 16.05
C VAL A 605 30.28 18.59 16.02
N TYR A 606 29.23 19.13 16.64
CA TYR A 606 27.90 18.52 16.63
C TYR A 606 27.34 18.34 15.22
N PHE A 607 27.39 19.36 14.38
CA PHE A 607 26.88 19.27 13.01
C PHE A 607 27.70 18.33 12.13
N ARG A 608 29.03 18.28 12.28
CA ARG A 608 29.85 17.27 11.60
C ARG A 608 29.44 15.85 11.99
N LEU A 609 29.19 15.63 13.27
CA LEU A 609 28.75 14.34 13.78
C LEU A 609 27.33 13.99 13.32
N LEU A 610 26.42 14.96 13.24
CA LEU A 610 25.09 14.79 12.64
C LEU A 610 25.15 14.43 11.16
N VAL A 611 25.95 15.17 10.36
CA VAL A 611 26.11 14.89 8.93
C VAL A 611 26.70 13.51 8.73
N TRP A 612 27.74 13.15 9.47
CA TRP A 612 28.34 11.84 9.39
C TRP A 612 27.35 10.72 9.78
N ALA A 613 26.50 10.96 10.79
CA ALA A 613 25.53 9.98 11.26
C ALA A 613 24.30 9.84 10.36
N PHE A 614 23.83 10.91 9.72
CA PHE A 614 22.52 10.95 9.04
C PHE A 614 22.57 11.29 7.54
N ALA A 615 23.71 11.70 6.97
CA ALA A 615 23.79 12.00 5.54
C ALA A 615 23.83 10.72 4.70
N PRO A 616 22.99 10.62 3.65
CA PRO A 616 22.80 9.39 2.89
C PRO A 616 24.01 9.02 2.04
N ALA A 617 24.54 9.97 1.26
CA ALA A 617 25.65 9.72 0.36
C ALA A 617 26.99 9.83 1.09
N GLN A 618 27.88 8.88 0.85
CA GLN A 618 29.24 8.90 1.38
C GLN A 618 29.99 10.16 0.94
N ASP A 619 29.84 10.58 -0.32
CA ASP A 619 30.44 11.84 -0.81
C ASP A 619 29.97 13.06 -0.01
N THR A 620 28.71 13.10 0.42
CA THR A 620 28.21 14.19 1.28
C THR A 620 28.85 14.12 2.67
N ARG A 621 29.08 12.92 3.22
CA ARG A 621 29.76 12.75 4.51
C ARG A 621 31.22 13.19 4.45
N ASP A 622 31.89 12.88 3.35
CA ASP A 622 33.34 13.11 3.19
C ASP A 622 33.65 14.55 2.78
N THR A 623 32.73 15.23 2.08
CA THR A 623 32.93 16.61 1.60
C THR A 623 32.24 17.69 2.45
N ALA A 624 31.32 17.31 3.36
CA ALA A 624 30.58 18.29 4.13
C ALA A 624 31.46 18.99 5.18
N ASN A 625 31.54 20.31 5.05
CA ASN A 625 32.06 21.20 6.07
C ASN A 625 30.93 22.08 6.62
N PRO A 626 30.08 21.55 7.53
CA PRO A 626 28.90 22.26 7.99
C PRO A 626 29.29 23.51 8.78
N GLU A 627 28.92 24.68 8.27
CA GLU A 627 29.10 25.95 8.97
C GLU A 627 27.84 26.31 9.76
N PRO A 628 27.90 26.37 11.10
CA PRO A 628 26.75 26.75 11.91
C PRO A 628 26.35 28.21 11.60
N THR A 629 25.10 28.37 11.19
CA THR A 629 24.49 29.64 10.79
C THR A 629 23.23 29.85 11.64
N ILE A 630 23.04 31.08 12.12
CA ILE A 630 21.83 31.51 12.82
C ILE A 630 20.82 31.98 11.78
N TYR A 631 19.57 31.56 11.93
CA TYR A 631 18.45 31.93 11.08
C TYR A 631 17.42 32.64 11.95
N TRP A 632 16.94 33.78 11.49
CA TRP A 632 15.91 34.58 12.15
C TRP A 632 14.69 34.71 11.25
N LEU A 633 13.50 34.63 11.83
CA LEU A 633 12.23 34.81 11.13
C LEU A 633 11.24 35.52 12.04
N THR A 634 10.70 36.65 11.60
CA THR A 634 9.67 37.36 12.35
C THR A 634 8.31 36.68 12.18
N ARG A 635 7.41 36.92 13.14
CA ARG A 635 6.02 36.47 13.06
C ARG A 635 5.33 36.97 11.78
N GLU A 636 5.54 38.24 11.43
CA GLU A 636 4.95 38.83 10.23
C GLU A 636 5.43 38.11 8.96
N GLN A 637 6.73 37.86 8.84
CA GLN A 637 7.30 37.11 7.71
C GLN A 637 6.77 35.66 7.63
N LEU A 638 6.62 35.00 8.79
CA LEU A 638 6.00 33.67 8.87
C LEU A 638 4.56 33.70 8.33
N GLN A 639 3.74 34.67 8.75
CA GLN A 639 2.34 34.78 8.34
C GLN A 639 2.19 35.20 6.88
N GLN A 640 2.95 36.19 6.41
CA GLN A 640 2.91 36.64 5.02
C GLN A 640 3.21 35.49 4.05
N ARG A 641 4.18 34.62 4.41
CA ARG A 641 4.70 33.58 3.52
C ARG A 641 3.98 32.25 3.64
N PHE A 642 3.46 31.91 4.83
CA PHE A 642 2.87 30.60 5.12
C PHE A 642 1.44 30.64 5.67
N GLY A 643 0.87 31.81 5.92
CA GLY A 643 -0.47 32.01 6.51
C GLY A 643 -1.64 32.04 5.52
N GLN A 644 -1.40 32.02 4.20
CA GLN A 644 -2.47 32.03 3.21
C GLN A 644 -3.18 30.66 3.08
N LYS A 645 -4.51 30.71 3.08
CA LYS A 645 -5.43 29.56 2.92
C LYS A 645 -5.13 28.78 1.63
N ALA A 646 -5.22 27.45 1.73
CA ALA A 646 -5.38 26.52 0.62
C ALA A 646 -6.69 26.78 -0.16
N SER A 647 -6.74 27.86 -0.94
CA SER A 647 -7.88 28.21 -1.79
C SER A 647 -7.50 28.59 -3.23
N ALA A 648 -6.24 28.38 -3.65
CA ALA A 648 -5.79 28.69 -5.01
C ALA A 648 -5.59 27.47 -5.92
N ASP A 649 -5.36 26.26 -5.40
CA ASP A 649 -5.18 25.06 -6.23
C ASP A 649 -6.49 24.42 -6.74
N ASN A 650 -7.65 25.07 -6.51
CA ASN A 650 -8.96 24.56 -6.94
C ASN A 650 -9.67 25.50 -7.95
N LYS A 651 -8.93 26.39 -8.64
CA LYS A 651 -9.49 27.30 -9.66
C LYS A 651 -8.76 27.42 -11.00
N GLU A 652 -7.69 26.66 -11.26
CA GLU A 652 -7.04 26.61 -12.58
C GLU A 652 -7.20 25.26 -13.31
N GLY A 653 -8.34 24.56 -13.09
CA GLY A 653 -8.68 23.32 -13.78
C GLY A 653 -10.01 23.34 -14.54
N VAL A 654 -10.64 24.50 -14.71
CA VAL A 654 -11.87 24.66 -15.52
C VAL A 654 -11.73 25.93 -16.37
N SER A 655 -10.84 25.89 -17.35
CA SER A 655 -10.99 26.53 -18.67
C SER A 655 -9.70 26.36 -19.47
N ARG A 656 -9.53 25.17 -20.07
CA ARG A 656 -9.11 24.95 -21.46
C ARG A 656 -8.97 23.48 -21.76
#